data_AF-A0A7S0EGD1-F1
#
_entry.id   AF-A0A7S0EGD1-F1
#
_cell.length_a   1.000
_cell.length_b   1.000
_cell.length_c   1.000
_cell.angle_alpha   90.00
_cell.angle_beta   90.00
_cell.angle_gamma   90.00
#
_symmetry.space_group_name_H-M   'P 1'
#
loop_
_entity.id
_entity.type
_entity.pdbx_description
1 polymer ?
#
loop_
_entity_poly.entity_id
_entity_poly.type
_entity_poly.pdbx_seq_one_letter_code
_entity_poly.pdbx_strand_id
1 'polypeptide(L)'
;QQECKTATTAAAAAPSAWLRVASDDPDLAFHEIFRYGDDDDCAPGSACRDPKDTKDMKDMKDSKRLLVLTCIEGGQHKQPPLFKRLLRLDNNPLIQPLPKPAADNDPVGDDIADIPAVLRTQMRDWDDPVHSYNRMTAWAFASRLQARLGRTDGSVDLLITGCEVSLWLGEQFAADVHLAFPRLKVVTISANKLLGQLGQQFPVPQAGFLFHGESHSFRKSVVLLLTHSGGTFATLACANMLKAFTPDLFAVTSEWDTQVARTVREGLPGDRRKQNISFMSYVFVTFAGPRLAEPCSVSAVAMHQLLTQLLLHTMLYLKQPKAGADKQLASAHSGSGHAPFGATYLREEVHELAELNAGSVDALENIVRRGGALNTRLRRQGHHWAQHILEAPLSWLLSLAYIGATVIGGGTPLSAVLAAATEGGGGNEDDDTTPRWAAALVGVLDTLIYAFLPWWTTVLIRLLQRRPWLHRVAGRTLVVCDVPYVAQTLEAFASKLFALTYSITALSVYSGNPTDHMVHRHTHRVVRGTLLAVGRPDGRLNALTSAENTVCLSANQASSIQNYGVTAETLTIGHHPFKLPLSAEAIFLPTGRKLFVCEAELQEKSSFTAKESSREAPSVGGEEVASEAPVRGGVAFGEGEQMRLRMEERAGPKVELPGAKKQPQSRRTSHDKPNEATNANATIASLETLEGRERPKAADARGGSPIDAARRDSMYAGARMLGRIEPLDEPFIGAWMLSDPRFDGLTVGQLTRRQTLLQTLYETRVASLQRLVSFMVVLHAMGKRVEDFWRVASLGIFAYDCWRSQSRMRIATT
;
A
#
# COMPACT_ATOMS: atom_id res chain seq x y z
N GLN A 1 7.73 45.82 -28.18
CA GLN A 1 6.47 46.07 -28.91
C GLN A 1 5.34 45.65 -27.96
N GLN A 2 4.83 46.55 -27.12
CA GLN A 2 3.91 47.68 -27.42
C GLN A 2 2.45 47.23 -27.22
N GLU A 3 1.57 47.87 -26.44
CA GLU A 3 1.66 48.93 -25.42
C GLU A 3 0.35 48.89 -24.59
N CYS A 4 0.40 49.13 -23.28
CA CYS A 4 -0.64 49.93 -22.59
C CYS A 4 -0.22 50.27 -21.15
N LYS A 5 -0.05 51.57 -20.87
CA LYS A 5 0.22 52.16 -19.55
C LYS A 5 -0.39 53.58 -19.52
N THR A 6 -0.41 54.19 -18.34
CA THR A 6 -1.00 55.52 -17.99
C THR A 6 -2.53 55.48 -17.80
N ALA A 7 -3.14 56.20 -16.84
CA ALA A 7 -2.71 57.39 -16.08
C ALA A 7 -3.17 57.31 -14.58
N THR A 8 -2.30 57.50 -13.58
CA THR A 8 -2.06 58.73 -12.75
C THR A 8 -3.29 59.29 -11.98
N THR A 9 -3.40 59.09 -10.66
CA THR A 9 -2.92 59.91 -9.49
C THR A 9 -3.99 60.83 -8.85
N ALA A 10 -4.25 60.66 -7.54
CA ALA A 10 -4.67 61.72 -6.60
C ALA A 10 -4.42 61.26 -5.15
N ALA A 11 -4.10 62.17 -4.23
CA ALA A 11 -3.76 61.86 -2.83
C ALA A 11 -4.42 62.83 -1.83
N ALA A 12 -4.86 62.29 -0.68
CA ALA A 12 -5.20 63.01 0.57
C ALA A 12 -5.22 61.95 1.70
N ALA A 13 -4.33 61.96 2.70
CA ALA A 13 -4.17 62.89 3.84
C ALA A 13 -4.93 62.43 5.11
N ALA A 14 -4.18 61.76 6.01
CA ALA A 14 -4.10 61.92 7.50
C ALA A 14 -5.39 62.16 8.35
N PRO A 15 -5.52 61.60 9.59
CA PRO A 15 -4.46 61.65 10.60
C PRO A 15 -4.24 60.42 11.51
N SER A 16 -3.19 60.54 12.31
CA SER A 16 -2.61 59.60 13.28
C SER A 16 -3.24 59.60 14.68
N ALA A 17 -3.31 58.42 15.32
CA ALA A 17 -2.98 58.09 16.73
C ALA A 17 -3.50 56.65 17.00
N TRP A 18 -2.91 55.69 17.72
CA TRP A 18 -1.81 55.59 18.69
C TRP A 18 -1.02 54.27 18.40
N LEU A 19 -0.04 53.74 19.16
CA LEU A 19 0.68 54.10 20.40
C LEU A 19 2.11 53.52 20.27
N ARG A 20 3.14 54.07 20.95
CA ARG A 20 4.49 53.45 21.03
C ARG A 20 4.69 52.72 22.36
N VAL A 21 5.19 51.49 22.31
CA VAL A 21 6.11 50.94 23.33
C VAL A 21 7.31 50.38 22.57
N ALA A 22 8.52 50.76 22.98
CA ALA A 22 9.76 50.43 22.28
C ALA A 22 10.33 49.07 22.73
N SER A 23 11.09 48.44 21.84
CA SER A 23 12.10 47.43 22.15
C SER A 23 13.17 47.54 21.07
N ASP A 24 14.39 47.85 21.46
CA ASP A 24 15.49 48.16 20.55
C ASP A 24 16.16 46.90 20.00
N ASP A 25 16.23 46.75 18.68
CA ASP A 25 17.26 45.96 17.99
C ASP A 25 17.39 46.42 16.52
N PRO A 26 18.54 46.96 16.06
CA PRO A 26 18.65 47.67 14.78
C PRO A 26 19.21 46.82 13.60
N ASP A 27 19.03 45.49 13.59
CA ASP A 27 19.61 44.59 12.57
C ASP A 27 18.57 43.72 11.83
N LEU A 28 17.58 44.35 11.18
CA LEU A 28 16.56 43.67 10.37
C LEU A 28 16.32 44.35 9.00
N ALA A 29 17.39 44.47 8.22
CA ALA A 29 17.31 44.77 6.79
C ALA A 29 17.21 43.46 5.97
N PHE A 30 16.03 43.16 5.43
CA PHE A 30 15.88 42.13 4.40
C PHE A 30 16.54 42.62 3.10
N HIS A 31 17.56 41.89 2.62
CA HIS A 31 18.07 42.04 1.26
C HIS A 31 17.97 40.72 0.49
N GLU A 32 17.12 40.70 -0.54
CA GLU A 32 17.18 39.70 -1.60
C GLU A 32 18.49 39.84 -2.36
N ILE A 33 19.18 38.72 -2.60
CA ILE A 33 20.26 38.64 -3.59
C ILE A 33 20.11 37.33 -4.39
N PHE A 34 19.46 37.43 -5.55
CA PHE A 34 19.83 36.62 -6.72
C PHE A 34 20.55 37.55 -7.70
N ARG A 35 21.85 37.31 -7.93
CA ARG A 35 22.58 37.84 -9.08
C ARG A 35 23.47 36.74 -9.65
N TYR A 36 23.25 36.44 -10.92
CA TYR A 36 24.29 35.87 -11.78
C TYR A 36 25.30 36.97 -12.12
N GLY A 37 26.54 36.57 -12.37
CA GLY A 37 27.61 37.44 -12.85
C GLY A 37 28.67 36.57 -13.51
N ASP A 38 28.90 36.83 -14.80
CA ASP A 38 29.91 36.18 -15.63
C ASP A 38 31.25 36.94 -15.59
N ASP A 39 32.26 36.33 -16.21
CA ASP A 39 33.51 36.87 -16.77
C ASP A 39 34.70 37.29 -15.86
N ASP A 40 35.79 36.54 -16.06
CA ASP A 40 37.21 36.91 -16.22
C ASP A 40 37.72 38.30 -15.81
N ASP A 41 38.79 38.34 -14.99
CA ASP A 41 40.17 38.52 -15.51
C ASP A 41 41.24 38.49 -14.38
N CYS A 42 42.46 38.04 -14.70
CA CYS A 42 43.58 37.97 -13.75
C CYS A 42 44.89 38.56 -14.32
N ALA A 43 45.57 39.41 -13.55
CA ALA A 43 46.91 39.93 -13.87
C ALA A 43 47.93 39.67 -12.73
N PRO A 44 49.26 39.56 -13.00
CA PRO A 44 50.16 38.78 -12.14
C PRO A 44 51.41 39.51 -11.56
N GLY A 45 52.05 38.88 -10.56
CA GLY A 45 53.41 39.16 -10.05
C GLY A 45 53.68 38.36 -8.76
N SER A 46 54.62 37.40 -8.66
CA SER A 46 56.11 37.51 -8.61
C SER A 46 56.63 38.21 -7.33
N ALA A 47 57.57 37.69 -6.51
CA ALA A 47 58.44 36.50 -6.65
C ALA A 47 59.13 36.04 -5.31
N CYS A 48 59.72 34.83 -5.35
CA CYS A 48 60.90 34.34 -4.61
C CYS A 48 60.97 34.31 -3.05
N ARG A 49 61.03 33.10 -2.47
CA ARG A 49 62.30 32.45 -2.06
C ARG A 49 62.11 30.97 -1.65
N ASP A 50 63.15 30.18 -1.91
CA ASP A 50 63.33 28.74 -1.69
C ASP A 50 64.64 28.56 -0.86
N PRO A 51 65.11 27.35 -0.46
CA PRO A 51 64.48 26.02 -0.50
C PRO A 51 64.65 25.16 0.79
N LYS A 52 63.91 24.05 0.92
CA LYS A 52 64.50 22.68 0.94
C LYS A 52 63.53 21.51 1.18
N ASP A 53 63.89 20.41 0.50
CA ASP A 53 63.71 18.99 0.82
C ASP A 53 62.36 18.26 0.58
N THR A 54 62.43 17.41 -0.46
CA THR A 54 61.90 16.04 -0.58
C THR A 54 60.45 15.78 -1.03
N LYS A 55 60.35 15.64 -2.36
CA LYS A 55 59.88 14.46 -3.12
C LYS A 55 58.41 13.99 -3.10
N ASP A 56 57.99 13.69 -4.34
CA ASP A 56 57.04 12.66 -4.75
C ASP A 56 55.56 12.81 -4.33
N MET A 57 54.77 13.47 -5.18
CA MET A 57 53.73 12.77 -5.96
C MET A 57 53.25 13.57 -7.17
N LYS A 58 53.12 12.89 -8.31
CA LYS A 58 52.68 13.45 -9.58
C LYS A 58 51.28 12.90 -9.93
N ASP A 59 50.52 13.66 -10.69
CA ASP A 59 49.30 13.26 -11.42
C ASP A 59 48.08 12.78 -10.60
N MET A 60 47.19 13.72 -10.26
CA MET A 60 45.74 13.45 -10.25
C MET A 60 44.93 14.70 -10.64
N LYS A 61 44.88 15.00 -11.94
CA LYS A 61 43.92 15.96 -12.49
C LYS A 61 42.52 15.34 -12.61
N ASP A 62 41.52 16.21 -12.48
CA ASP A 62 40.13 16.02 -12.90
C ASP A 62 39.33 14.89 -12.24
N SER A 63 38.92 15.17 -11.01
CA SER A 63 37.61 14.73 -10.50
C SER A 63 36.99 15.85 -9.67
N LYS A 64 35.96 16.52 -10.22
CA LYS A 64 35.10 17.45 -9.47
C LYS A 64 34.26 16.66 -8.46
N ARG A 65 34.89 16.23 -7.36
CA ARG A 65 34.21 15.68 -6.19
C ARG A 65 33.43 16.81 -5.53
N LEU A 66 32.12 16.62 -5.38
CA LEU A 66 31.28 17.49 -4.57
C LEU A 66 31.76 17.37 -3.11
N LEU A 67 32.50 18.36 -2.63
CA LEU A 67 33.13 18.33 -1.32
C LEU A 67 32.07 18.56 -0.21
N VAL A 68 31.50 17.47 0.31
CA VAL A 68 30.78 17.53 1.59
C VAL A 68 31.83 17.78 2.67
N LEU A 69 31.81 18.99 3.24
CA LEU A 69 32.75 19.45 4.26
C LEU A 69 32.52 18.73 5.60
N THR A 70 33.11 17.55 5.76
CA THR A 70 33.28 16.90 7.05
C THR A 70 34.50 17.50 7.74
N CYS A 71 34.31 18.56 8.53
CA CYS A 71 35.40 19.22 9.25
C CYS A 71 35.61 18.58 10.63
N ILE A 72 36.80 18.04 10.88
CA ILE A 72 37.20 17.47 12.17
C ILE A 72 37.82 18.58 13.03
N GLU A 73 37.26 18.72 14.24
CA GLU A 73 37.71 19.37 15.49
C GLU A 73 38.81 20.45 15.52
N GLY A 74 38.53 21.54 16.24
CA GLY A 74 39.58 22.45 16.76
C GLY A 74 39.08 23.83 17.20
N GLY A 75 38.76 24.03 18.48
CA GLY A 75 38.67 25.36 19.10
C GLY A 75 37.31 25.77 19.69
N GLN A 76 37.33 26.33 20.91
CA GLN A 76 36.16 26.87 21.63
C GLN A 76 35.75 28.25 21.12
N HIS A 77 35.17 28.34 19.91
CA HIS A 77 34.48 29.56 19.47
C HIS A 77 32.99 29.33 19.25
N LYS A 78 32.18 30.35 19.59
CA LYS A 78 30.71 30.31 19.54
C LYS A 78 30.24 29.88 18.15
N GLN A 79 29.69 28.67 18.04
CA GLN A 79 29.27 28.13 16.75
C GLN A 79 28.16 29.01 16.11
N PRO A 80 28.25 29.31 14.80
CA PRO A 80 27.22 30.07 14.09
C PRO A 80 25.83 29.44 14.20
N PRO A 81 24.74 30.22 14.08
CA PRO A 81 23.37 29.69 14.26
C PRO A 81 22.99 28.55 13.29
N LEU A 82 23.64 28.45 12.13
CA LEU A 82 23.52 27.32 11.20
C LEU A 82 24.00 25.99 11.83
N PHE A 83 25.09 26.00 12.60
CA PHE A 83 25.65 24.79 13.21
C PHE A 83 24.75 24.22 14.32
N LYS A 84 23.92 25.05 14.97
CA LYS A 84 22.89 24.57 15.92
C LYS A 84 21.82 23.68 15.27
N ARG A 85 21.74 23.64 13.94
CA ARG A 85 20.82 22.78 13.17
C ARG A 85 21.50 21.55 12.54
N LEU A 86 22.83 21.43 12.64
CA LEU A 86 23.55 20.29 12.07
C LEU A 86 23.45 19.07 12.98
N LEU A 87 23.19 17.92 12.35
CA LEU A 87 23.06 16.63 13.00
C LEU A 87 24.37 15.85 12.77
N ARG A 88 25.07 15.44 13.83
CA ARG A 88 26.22 14.55 13.68
C ARG A 88 25.67 13.16 13.30
N LEU A 89 25.94 12.73 12.06
CA LEU A 89 25.52 11.43 11.54
C LEU A 89 26.48 10.32 12.00
N ASP A 90 27.79 10.61 12.04
CA ASP A 90 28.81 9.66 12.46
C ASP A 90 28.73 9.38 13.97
N ASN A 91 28.72 8.09 14.33
CA ASN A 91 28.70 7.58 15.71
C ASN A 91 27.52 8.06 16.58
N ASN A 92 26.38 8.40 15.97
CA ASN A 92 25.19 8.80 16.70
C ASN A 92 24.27 7.58 16.97
N PRO A 93 24.05 7.16 18.22
CA PRO A 93 23.24 5.98 18.55
C PRO A 93 21.73 6.18 18.29
N LEU A 94 21.29 7.39 17.95
CA LEU A 94 19.88 7.74 17.70
C LEU A 94 19.51 7.73 16.20
N ILE A 95 20.49 7.47 15.33
CA ILE A 95 20.42 7.56 13.87
C ILE A 95 21.05 6.30 13.30
N GLN A 96 20.47 5.73 12.24
CA GLN A 96 21.10 4.64 11.50
C GLN A 96 22.12 5.19 10.50
N PRO A 97 23.25 4.49 10.27
CA PRO A 97 24.16 4.87 9.21
C PRO A 97 23.42 4.87 7.86
N LEU A 98 23.79 5.79 6.97
CA LEU A 98 23.24 5.81 5.62
C LEU A 98 23.41 4.44 4.94
N PRO A 99 22.37 3.89 4.28
CA PRO A 99 22.50 2.67 3.51
C PRO A 99 23.67 2.76 2.54
N LYS A 100 24.45 1.68 2.44
CA LYS A 100 25.49 1.58 1.41
C LYS A 100 24.81 1.65 0.05
N PRO A 101 25.36 2.39 -0.93
CA PRO A 101 24.79 2.42 -2.27
C PRO A 101 24.74 1.00 -2.85
N ALA A 102 23.58 0.63 -3.39
CA ALA A 102 23.32 -0.67 -4.01
C ALA A 102 24.38 -1.01 -5.05
N ALA A 103 24.96 -2.22 -4.98
CA ALA A 103 25.96 -2.67 -5.96
C ALA A 103 25.43 -2.62 -7.41
N ASP A 104 24.13 -2.90 -7.58
CA ASP A 104 23.43 -2.93 -8.88
C ASP A 104 22.75 -1.59 -9.24
N ASN A 105 22.92 -0.54 -8.42
CA ASN A 105 22.14 0.71 -8.46
C ASN A 105 20.60 0.46 -8.48
N ASP A 106 20.10 -0.36 -7.54
CA ASP A 106 18.67 -0.64 -7.36
C ASP A 106 18.21 -0.43 -5.89
N PRO A 107 18.11 0.83 -5.42
CA PRO A 107 17.68 1.12 -4.04
C PRO A 107 16.28 0.60 -3.70
N VAL A 108 15.36 0.55 -4.66
CA VAL A 108 14.00 0.01 -4.41
C VAL A 108 14.05 -1.51 -4.21
N GLY A 109 14.84 -2.22 -5.01
CA GLY A 109 15.00 -3.67 -4.90
C GLY A 109 15.75 -4.12 -3.65
N ASP A 110 16.60 -3.25 -3.11
CA ASP A 110 17.28 -3.45 -1.83
C ASP A 110 16.35 -3.08 -0.66
N ASP A 111 15.62 -1.95 -0.72
CA ASP A 111 14.61 -1.61 0.29
C ASP A 111 13.53 -2.72 0.43
N ILE A 112 13.07 -3.31 -0.68
CA ILE A 112 12.14 -4.46 -0.64
C ILE A 112 12.80 -5.70 0.01
N ALA A 113 14.09 -5.93 -0.22
CA ALA A 113 14.81 -7.06 0.38
C ALA A 113 15.05 -6.86 1.89
N ASP A 114 15.22 -5.62 2.33
CA ASP A 114 15.44 -5.23 3.73
C ASP A 114 14.19 -5.42 4.63
N ILE A 115 12.99 -5.54 4.05
CA ILE A 115 11.72 -5.61 4.80
C ILE A 115 11.78 -6.58 5.99
N PRO A 116 12.16 -7.87 5.85
CA PRO A 116 12.16 -8.81 6.96
C PRO A 116 13.19 -8.46 8.04
N ALA A 117 14.34 -7.88 7.67
CA ALA A 117 15.37 -7.47 8.62
C ALA A 117 14.92 -6.27 9.48
N VAL A 118 14.26 -5.29 8.86
CA VAL A 118 13.66 -4.15 9.56
C VAL A 118 12.53 -4.62 10.48
N LEU A 119 11.60 -5.46 9.98
CA LEU A 119 10.49 -5.96 10.80
C LEU A 119 10.96 -6.86 11.95
N ARG A 120 12.01 -7.67 11.77
CA ARG A 120 12.63 -8.46 12.87
C ARG A 120 13.30 -7.57 13.90
N THR A 121 14.00 -6.51 13.48
CA THR A 121 14.61 -5.52 14.38
C THR A 121 13.53 -4.85 15.23
N GLN A 122 12.42 -4.45 14.59
CA GLN A 122 11.27 -3.89 15.25
C GLN A 122 10.60 -4.91 16.19
N MET A 123 10.34 -6.15 15.77
CA MET A 123 9.78 -7.18 16.65
C MET A 123 10.66 -7.44 17.87
N ARG A 124 11.99 -7.48 17.71
CA ARG A 124 12.93 -7.64 18.83
C ARG A 124 12.85 -6.48 19.83
N ASP A 125 12.71 -5.25 19.33
CA ASP A 125 12.46 -4.08 20.17
C ASP A 125 11.10 -4.16 20.88
N TRP A 126 10.05 -4.70 20.27
CA TRP A 126 8.76 -4.91 20.92
C TRP A 126 8.68 -6.14 21.83
N ASP A 127 9.56 -7.12 21.66
CA ASP A 127 9.74 -8.26 22.57
C ASP A 127 10.57 -7.89 23.81
N ASP A 128 11.43 -6.86 23.74
CA ASP A 128 12.23 -6.39 24.88
C ASP A 128 11.33 -5.79 25.99
N PRO A 129 11.35 -6.34 27.22
CA PRO A 129 10.54 -5.84 28.34
C PRO A 129 11.12 -4.58 29.02
N VAL A 130 12.43 -4.32 28.93
CA VAL A 130 13.12 -3.35 29.79
C VAL A 130 13.65 -2.16 29.01
N HIS A 131 14.14 -2.36 27.78
CA HIS A 131 14.83 -1.33 26.99
C HIS A 131 14.03 -0.83 25.79
N SER A 132 12.82 -1.36 25.57
CA SER A 132 11.94 -0.93 24.48
C SER A 132 11.38 0.48 24.67
N TYR A 133 11.94 1.43 23.95
CA TYR A 133 11.41 2.78 23.90
C TYR A 133 10.03 2.83 23.22
N ASN A 134 9.79 2.02 22.18
CA ASN A 134 8.48 1.96 21.53
C ASN A 134 7.39 1.48 22.48
N ARG A 135 7.65 0.48 23.33
CA ARG A 135 6.68 0.02 24.33
C ARG A 135 6.44 1.04 25.43
N MET A 136 7.46 1.75 25.89
CA MET A 136 7.29 2.85 26.85
C MET A 136 6.42 3.97 26.24
N THR A 137 6.63 4.31 24.98
CA THR A 137 5.79 5.26 24.23
C THR A 137 4.37 4.71 24.02
N ALA A 138 4.21 3.41 23.74
CA ALA A 138 2.90 2.76 23.61
C ALA A 138 2.11 2.75 24.91
N TRP A 139 2.78 2.48 26.04
CA TRP A 139 2.21 2.57 27.38
C TRP A 139 1.78 4.01 27.69
N ALA A 140 2.61 5.00 27.35
CA ALA A 140 2.25 6.42 27.54
C ALA A 140 1.03 6.79 26.69
N PHE A 141 1.03 6.44 25.40
CA PHE A 141 -0.08 6.65 24.47
C PHE A 141 -1.38 6.00 24.97
N ALA A 142 -1.35 4.72 25.32
CA ALA A 142 -2.51 3.99 25.83
C ALA A 142 -2.99 4.53 27.20
N SER A 143 -2.07 4.99 28.07
CA SER A 143 -2.42 5.66 29.33
C SER A 143 -3.15 6.99 29.10
N ARG A 144 -2.68 7.82 28.15
CA ARG A 144 -3.36 9.07 27.79
C ARG A 144 -4.72 8.81 27.17
N LEU A 145 -4.83 7.80 26.30
CA LEU A 145 -6.10 7.38 25.73
C LEU A 145 -7.05 6.84 26.80
N GLN A 146 -6.58 6.06 27.78
CA GLN A 146 -7.40 5.62 28.92
C GLN A 146 -7.90 6.80 29.78
N ALA A 147 -7.11 7.86 29.93
CA ALA A 147 -7.52 9.07 30.64
C ALA A 147 -8.63 9.88 29.92
N ARG A 148 -8.96 9.55 28.66
CA ARG A 148 -10.12 10.05 27.91
C ARG A 148 -11.41 9.28 28.23
N LEU A 149 -11.33 8.09 28.83
CA LEU A 149 -12.49 7.22 29.09
C LEU A 149 -13.59 7.94 29.89
N GLY A 150 -14.82 7.88 29.38
CA GLY A 150 -16.00 8.45 30.04
C GLY A 150 -16.13 9.97 29.94
N ARG A 151 -15.26 10.67 29.19
CA ARG A 151 -15.43 12.10 28.93
C ARG A 151 -16.50 12.34 27.87
N THR A 152 -17.38 13.29 28.16
CA THR A 152 -18.44 13.78 27.26
C THR A 152 -18.21 15.25 26.88
N ASP A 153 -16.94 15.69 26.87
CA ASP A 153 -16.55 17.08 26.60
C ASP A 153 -16.59 17.48 25.11
N GLY A 154 -17.08 16.59 24.24
CA GLY A 154 -17.21 16.79 22.80
C GLY A 154 -15.89 16.81 22.02
N SER A 155 -14.74 16.85 22.69
CA SER A 155 -13.43 16.88 22.07
C SER A 155 -13.08 15.53 21.43
N VAL A 156 -12.17 15.57 20.44
CA VAL A 156 -11.65 14.37 19.79
C VAL A 156 -10.77 13.61 20.78
N ASP A 157 -10.92 12.29 20.87
CA ASP A 157 -10.08 11.48 21.77
C ASP A 157 -8.73 11.18 21.15
N LEU A 158 -8.73 10.79 19.86
CA LEU A 158 -7.54 10.49 19.07
C LEU A 158 -7.61 11.20 17.71
N LEU A 159 -6.71 12.15 17.49
CA LEU A 159 -6.47 12.79 16.19
C LEU A 159 -5.27 12.13 15.52
N ILE A 160 -5.43 11.64 14.30
CA ILE A 160 -4.33 11.09 13.50
C ILE A 160 -4.11 11.98 12.27
N THR A 161 -2.87 12.36 12.02
CA THR A 161 -2.53 13.25 10.90
C THR A 161 -1.18 12.95 10.26
N GLY A 162 -1.09 13.22 8.96
CA GLY A 162 0.08 12.98 8.12
C GLY A 162 -0.18 13.43 6.68
N CYS A 163 0.63 12.95 5.75
CA CYS A 163 0.51 13.18 4.31
C CYS A 163 0.70 11.88 3.52
N GLU A 164 0.07 11.78 2.34
CA GLU A 164 0.15 10.63 1.41
C GLU A 164 0.08 9.28 2.14
N VAL A 165 1.03 8.38 1.86
CA VAL A 165 1.15 7.03 2.43
C VAL A 165 1.08 7.02 3.95
N SER A 166 1.72 7.97 4.64
CA SER A 166 1.67 8.05 6.11
C SER A 166 0.26 8.40 6.62
N LEU A 167 -0.54 9.15 5.86
CA LEU A 167 -1.94 9.39 6.20
C LEU A 167 -2.81 8.16 5.93
N TRP A 168 -2.66 7.51 4.76
CA TRP A 168 -3.50 6.36 4.38
C TRP A 168 -3.31 5.16 5.32
N LEU A 169 -2.08 4.93 5.80
CA LEU A 169 -1.79 3.97 6.87
C LEU A 169 -2.44 4.38 8.20
N GLY A 170 -2.50 5.68 8.49
CA GLY A 170 -3.20 6.23 9.66
C GLY A 170 -4.72 6.12 9.57
N GLU A 171 -5.30 6.28 8.38
CA GLU A 171 -6.73 6.10 8.09
C GLU A 171 -7.16 4.64 8.29
N GLN A 172 -6.36 3.69 7.78
CA GLN A 172 -6.56 2.27 8.09
C GLN A 172 -6.43 2.02 9.60
N PHE A 173 -5.38 2.53 10.24
CA PHE A 173 -5.21 2.32 11.68
C PHE A 173 -6.34 2.92 12.52
N ALA A 174 -6.88 4.08 12.15
CA ALA A 174 -8.04 4.67 12.81
C ALA A 174 -9.30 3.80 12.67
N ALA A 175 -9.53 3.22 11.48
CA ALA A 175 -10.64 2.29 11.26
C ALA A 175 -10.54 1.06 12.18
N ASP A 176 -9.36 0.45 12.27
CA ASP A 176 -9.11 -0.72 13.13
C ASP A 176 -9.20 -0.38 14.64
N VAL A 177 -8.75 0.81 15.06
CA VAL A 177 -8.95 1.31 16.42
C VAL A 177 -10.44 1.52 16.70
N HIS A 178 -11.23 2.04 15.75
CA HIS A 178 -12.66 2.23 15.92
C HIS A 178 -13.43 0.89 15.95
N LEU A 179 -13.00 -0.11 15.18
CA LEU A 179 -13.52 -1.48 15.27
C LEU A 179 -13.26 -2.12 16.65
N ALA A 180 -12.06 -1.92 17.21
CA ALA A 180 -11.72 -2.40 18.55
C ALA A 180 -12.39 -1.60 19.68
N PHE A 181 -12.64 -0.29 19.46
CA PHE A 181 -13.14 0.65 20.47
C PHE A 181 -14.23 1.58 19.91
N PRO A 182 -15.47 1.09 19.70
CA PRO A 182 -16.51 1.85 18.99
C PRO A 182 -16.93 3.17 19.66
N ARG A 183 -16.65 3.37 20.95
CA ARG A 183 -16.96 4.62 21.68
C ARG A 183 -15.83 5.66 21.66
N LEU A 184 -14.66 5.38 21.06
CA LEU A 184 -13.62 6.40 20.88
C LEU A 184 -13.97 7.33 19.72
N LYS A 185 -13.92 8.65 19.97
CA LYS A 185 -14.01 9.66 18.90
C LYS A 185 -12.64 9.80 18.22
N VAL A 186 -12.36 8.86 17.30
CA VAL A 186 -11.16 8.88 16.44
C VAL A 186 -11.42 9.73 15.20
N VAL A 187 -10.45 10.56 14.81
CA VAL A 187 -10.57 11.47 13.66
C VAL A 187 -9.26 11.47 12.86
N THR A 188 -9.35 11.31 11.55
CA THR A 188 -8.21 11.39 10.62
C THR A 188 -8.31 12.60 9.72
N ILE A 189 -7.26 13.41 9.64
CA ILE A 189 -7.23 14.63 8.82
C ILE A 189 -5.82 14.80 8.25
N SER A 190 -5.68 15.12 6.96
CA SER A 190 -4.37 15.42 6.38
C SER A 190 -3.76 16.67 7.02
N ALA A 191 -2.43 16.69 7.15
CA ALA A 191 -1.76 17.83 7.79
C ALA A 191 -2.01 19.14 7.01
N ASN A 192 -2.08 19.09 5.68
CA ASN A 192 -2.46 20.23 4.85
C ASN A 192 -3.87 20.78 5.16
N LYS A 193 -4.87 19.91 5.42
CA LYS A 193 -6.22 20.33 5.79
C LYS A 193 -6.25 20.98 7.17
N LEU A 194 -5.52 20.43 8.14
CA LEU A 194 -5.39 21.00 9.48
C LEU A 194 -4.74 22.40 9.44
N LEU A 195 -3.63 22.55 8.71
CA LEU A 195 -2.97 23.86 8.53
C LEU A 195 -3.85 24.87 7.80
N GLY A 196 -4.54 24.44 6.74
CA GLY A 196 -5.44 25.30 5.99
C GLY A 196 -6.58 25.87 6.84
N GLN A 197 -7.05 25.13 7.85
CA GLN A 197 -8.14 25.61 8.73
C GLN A 197 -7.68 26.29 10.02
N LEU A 198 -6.62 25.80 10.67
CA LEU A 198 -6.19 26.26 12.01
C LEU A 198 -4.87 27.04 12.01
N GLY A 199 -4.07 26.94 10.96
CA GLY A 199 -2.73 27.52 10.87
C GLY A 199 -2.67 28.90 10.19
N GLN A 200 -3.81 29.47 9.80
CA GLN A 200 -3.89 30.72 9.05
C GLN A 200 -4.88 31.70 9.70
N GLN A 201 -4.63 33.00 9.54
CA GLN A 201 -5.54 34.06 10.02
C GLN A 201 -6.91 34.01 9.33
N PHE A 202 -6.93 33.56 8.07
CA PHE A 202 -8.14 33.33 7.28
C PHE A 202 -8.20 31.84 6.90
N PRO A 203 -9.09 31.03 7.51
CA PRO A 203 -9.20 29.62 7.21
C PRO A 203 -9.55 29.36 5.73
N VAL A 204 -8.80 28.49 5.07
CA VAL A 204 -9.09 28.04 3.70
C VAL A 204 -10.32 27.12 3.74
N PRO A 205 -11.44 27.46 3.07
CA PRO A 205 -12.65 26.64 3.09
C PRO A 205 -12.40 25.24 2.54
N GLN A 206 -12.63 24.21 3.36
CA GLN A 206 -12.46 22.81 2.96
C GLN A 206 -13.78 22.27 2.41
N ALA A 207 -14.04 22.52 1.13
CA ALA A 207 -15.23 22.00 0.45
C ALA A 207 -15.31 20.46 0.57
N GLY A 208 -16.50 19.95 0.89
CA GLY A 208 -16.73 18.50 1.05
C GLY A 208 -16.18 17.88 2.34
N PHE A 209 -15.78 18.68 3.35
CA PHE A 209 -15.28 18.17 4.62
C PHE A 209 -15.92 18.88 5.81
N LEU A 210 -16.59 18.14 6.71
CA LEU A 210 -17.36 18.67 7.86
C LEU A 210 -16.49 19.09 9.06
N PHE A 211 -15.29 19.61 8.79
CA PHE A 211 -14.40 20.15 9.81
C PHE A 211 -14.50 21.67 9.82
N HIS A 212 -14.77 22.23 11.00
CA HIS A 212 -14.53 23.62 11.37
C HIS A 212 -14.19 23.64 12.87
N GLY A 213 -13.67 24.77 13.38
CA GLY A 213 -13.20 24.90 14.76
C GLY A 213 -14.25 24.61 15.85
N GLU A 214 -15.54 24.55 15.49
CA GLU A 214 -16.64 24.24 16.40
C GLU A 214 -17.12 22.78 16.31
N SER A 215 -16.97 22.10 15.15
CA SER A 215 -17.39 20.68 15.02
C SER A 215 -16.40 19.71 15.67
N HIS A 216 -15.11 20.06 15.71
CA HIS A 216 -14.07 19.27 16.35
C HIS A 216 -13.18 20.13 17.25
N SER A 217 -13.40 20.02 18.57
CA SER A 217 -12.43 20.52 19.57
C SER A 217 -11.25 19.56 19.69
N PHE A 218 -10.03 20.05 19.47
CA PHE A 218 -8.79 19.30 19.71
C PHE A 218 -8.17 19.56 21.09
N ARG A 219 -8.89 20.25 21.99
CA ARG A 219 -8.40 20.54 23.34
C ARG A 219 -8.24 19.24 24.13
N LYS A 220 -7.02 18.94 24.59
CA LYS A 220 -6.69 17.69 25.31
C LYS A 220 -6.99 16.41 24.50
N SER A 221 -6.88 16.47 23.18
CA SER A 221 -6.88 15.28 22.31
C SER A 221 -5.52 14.60 22.37
N VAL A 222 -5.49 13.26 22.27
CA VAL A 222 -4.25 12.54 21.98
C VAL A 222 -3.99 12.69 20.48
N VAL A 223 -2.78 13.10 20.09
CA VAL A 223 -2.42 13.35 18.68
C VAL A 223 -1.35 12.36 18.24
N LEU A 224 -1.56 11.70 17.11
CA LEU A 224 -0.58 10.82 16.47
C LEU A 224 -0.15 11.40 15.11
N LEU A 225 1.08 11.89 15.03
CA LEU A 225 1.72 12.46 13.85
C LEU A 225 2.46 11.36 13.08
N LEU A 226 2.03 11.07 11.85
CA LEU A 226 2.63 10.03 11.00
C LEU A 226 3.47 10.65 9.90
N THR A 227 4.78 10.38 9.90
CA THR A 227 5.71 10.94 8.91
C THR A 227 7.05 10.18 8.92
N HIS A 228 7.36 9.42 7.87
CA HIS A 228 8.59 8.61 7.83
C HIS A 228 9.86 9.43 8.12
N SER A 229 10.15 10.47 7.33
CA SER A 229 11.28 11.40 7.56
C SER A 229 11.31 12.12 8.91
N GLY A 230 10.15 12.30 9.54
CA GLY A 230 9.92 13.40 10.49
C GLY A 230 10.38 14.79 9.98
N GLY A 231 10.49 14.99 8.67
CA GLY A 231 10.82 16.26 8.02
C GLY A 231 9.63 16.91 7.32
N THR A 232 8.55 16.15 7.06
CA THR A 232 7.41 16.56 6.23
C THR A 232 6.85 17.91 6.65
N PHE A 233 7.03 18.95 5.83
CA PHE A 233 6.74 20.34 6.21
C PHE A 233 5.34 20.52 6.80
N ALA A 234 4.32 19.95 6.16
CA ALA A 234 2.94 20.04 6.64
C ALA A 234 2.77 19.36 8.01
N THR A 235 3.27 18.14 8.20
CA THR A 235 3.20 17.42 9.48
C THR A 235 4.00 18.13 10.58
N LEU A 236 5.14 18.75 10.24
CA LEU A 236 5.99 19.52 11.14
C LEU A 236 5.37 20.85 11.59
N ALA A 237 4.75 21.57 10.67
CA ALA A 237 3.99 22.78 10.99
C ALA A 237 2.75 22.42 11.82
N CYS A 238 2.04 21.33 11.49
CA CYS A 238 0.96 20.80 12.32
C CYS A 238 1.43 20.46 13.74
N ALA A 239 2.58 19.80 13.89
CA ALA A 239 3.14 19.46 15.19
C ALA A 239 3.41 20.71 16.05
N ASN A 240 3.93 21.79 15.46
CA ASN A 240 4.13 23.05 16.17
C ASN A 240 2.81 23.76 16.52
N MET A 241 1.84 23.78 15.60
CA MET A 241 0.52 24.36 15.82
C MET A 241 -0.26 23.62 16.93
N LEU A 242 -0.25 22.28 16.92
CA LEU A 242 -1.06 21.46 17.84
C LEU A 242 -0.58 21.51 19.30
N LYS A 243 0.67 21.92 19.57
CA LYS A 243 1.16 22.24 20.93
C LYS A 243 0.28 23.24 21.67
N ALA A 244 -0.36 24.17 20.96
CA ALA A 244 -1.26 25.15 21.56
C ALA A 244 -2.61 24.56 22.04
N PHE A 245 -2.97 23.36 21.57
CA PHE A 245 -4.26 22.71 21.82
C PHE A 245 -4.15 21.53 22.81
N THR A 246 -3.02 20.83 22.82
CA THR A 246 -2.82 19.64 23.67
C THR A 246 -1.33 19.43 23.98
N PRO A 247 -0.98 18.88 25.16
CA PRO A 247 0.37 18.40 25.45
C PRO A 247 0.61 16.95 25.01
N ASP A 248 -0.46 16.21 24.66
CA ASP A 248 -0.43 14.76 24.40
C ASP A 248 -0.12 14.48 22.91
N LEU A 249 1.02 14.99 22.42
CA LEU A 249 1.50 14.76 21.06
C LEU A 249 2.43 13.55 21.00
N PHE A 250 2.19 12.66 20.03
CA PHE A 250 3.02 11.52 19.70
C PHE A 250 3.44 11.59 18.22
N ALA A 251 4.63 11.10 17.88
CA ALA A 251 5.10 11.01 16.50
C ALA A 251 5.58 9.61 16.13
N VAL A 252 5.37 9.21 14.88
CA VAL A 252 5.89 7.99 14.26
C VAL A 252 6.86 8.37 13.15
N THR A 253 8.14 8.01 13.32
CA THR A 253 9.25 8.40 12.44
C THR A 253 10.18 7.22 12.13
N SER A 254 11.07 7.37 11.13
CA SER A 254 12.09 6.37 10.77
C SER A 254 13.17 6.20 11.83
N GLU A 255 13.44 7.29 12.57
CA GLU A 255 14.56 7.46 13.49
C GLU A 255 14.17 8.34 14.68
N TRP A 256 15.01 8.35 15.72
CA TRP A 256 14.73 9.05 16.97
C TRP A 256 14.96 10.57 16.92
N ASP A 257 15.84 11.07 16.04
CA ASP A 257 16.23 12.50 16.03
C ASP A 257 15.85 13.27 14.75
N THR A 258 14.59 13.12 14.35
CA THR A 258 13.97 13.89 13.27
C THR A 258 13.43 15.26 13.72
N GLN A 259 13.09 16.15 12.79
CA GLN A 259 12.60 17.51 13.12
C GLN A 259 11.24 17.47 13.85
N VAL A 260 10.35 16.55 13.47
CA VAL A 260 9.07 16.31 14.15
C VAL A 260 9.29 15.69 15.53
N ALA A 261 10.21 14.73 15.68
CA ALA A 261 10.56 14.17 17.00
C ALA A 261 11.09 15.26 17.95
N ARG A 262 11.99 16.13 17.48
CA ARG A 262 12.45 17.33 18.21
C ARG A 262 11.30 18.23 18.62
N THR A 263 10.42 18.55 17.65
CA THR A 263 9.24 19.39 17.87
C THR A 263 8.35 18.83 18.98
N VAL A 264 8.03 17.53 18.94
CA VAL A 264 7.21 16.87 19.98
C VAL A 264 7.89 16.94 21.35
N ARG A 265 9.20 16.63 21.44
CA ARG A 265 9.97 16.68 22.70
C ARG A 265 10.02 18.08 23.33
N GLU A 266 10.17 19.12 22.52
CA GLU A 266 10.17 20.52 22.99
C GLU A 266 8.81 20.98 23.53
N GLY A 267 7.70 20.33 23.15
CA GLY A 267 6.35 20.69 23.58
C GLY A 267 5.95 20.19 24.98
N LEU A 268 6.79 19.39 25.64
CA LEU A 268 6.42 18.74 26.90
C LEU A 268 6.40 19.73 28.09
N PRO A 269 5.27 19.86 28.81
CA PRO A 269 5.18 20.75 29.96
C PRO A 269 5.96 20.17 31.16
N GLY A 270 7.16 20.69 31.39
CA GLY A 270 7.99 20.30 32.53
C GLY A 270 9.22 21.20 32.70
N ASP A 271 9.58 21.44 33.96
CA ASP A 271 10.79 22.17 34.33
C ASP A 271 12.03 21.50 33.72
N ARG A 272 12.83 22.25 32.94
CA ARG A 272 13.94 21.73 32.10
C ARG A 272 14.94 20.88 32.88
N ARG A 273 15.03 21.06 34.20
CA ARG A 273 15.95 20.33 35.09
C ARG A 273 15.46 18.93 35.52
N LYS A 274 14.21 18.54 35.25
CA LYS A 274 13.66 17.21 35.62
C LYS A 274 13.52 16.24 34.42
N GLN A 275 14.07 16.58 33.26
CA GLN A 275 13.84 15.85 32.00
C GLN A 275 14.54 14.47 31.88
N ASN A 276 15.37 14.07 32.84
CA ASN A 276 16.18 12.84 32.79
C ASN A 276 15.42 11.51 32.60
N ILE A 277 14.08 11.48 32.71
CA ILE A 277 13.26 10.27 32.54
C ILE A 277 12.40 10.32 31.25
N SER A 278 12.34 11.44 30.52
CA SER A 278 11.28 11.70 29.51
C SER A 278 11.76 12.03 28.09
N PHE A 279 13.00 11.69 27.72
CA PHE A 279 13.54 12.04 26.38
C PHE A 279 12.91 11.22 25.22
N MET A 280 12.39 10.01 25.47
CA MET A 280 11.98 9.06 24.42
C MET A 280 10.47 8.79 24.34
N SER A 281 9.71 9.04 25.43
CA SER A 281 8.38 8.48 25.69
C SER A 281 7.19 8.96 24.82
N TYR A 282 7.45 9.75 23.77
CA TYR A 282 6.44 10.35 22.88
C TYR A 282 6.79 10.18 21.39
N VAL A 283 7.86 9.45 21.09
CA VAL A 283 8.29 9.15 19.72
C VAL A 283 8.26 7.63 19.55
N PHE A 284 7.74 7.17 18.43
CA PHE A 284 7.85 5.80 17.98
C PHE A 284 8.78 5.75 16.77
N VAL A 285 9.58 4.69 16.69
CA VAL A 285 10.55 4.48 15.62
C VAL A 285 10.27 3.17 14.90
N THR A 286 10.18 3.26 13.57
CA THR A 286 9.94 2.09 12.69
C THR A 286 11.21 1.26 12.42
N PHE A 287 12.39 1.79 12.79
CA PHE A 287 13.71 1.24 12.48
C PHE A 287 14.00 1.06 10.98
N ALA A 288 13.20 1.66 10.09
CA ALA A 288 13.46 1.64 8.66
C ALA A 288 14.67 2.49 8.26
N GLY A 289 15.06 3.47 9.08
CA GLY A 289 16.22 4.34 8.81
C GLY A 289 15.99 5.32 7.65
N PRO A 290 17.05 6.03 7.21
CA PRO A 290 16.99 6.89 6.04
C PRO A 290 16.94 6.03 4.76
N ARG A 291 15.98 6.30 3.87
CA ARG A 291 15.78 5.55 2.62
C ARG A 291 16.02 6.47 1.42
N LEU A 292 16.69 5.96 0.40
CA LEU A 292 17.09 6.78 -0.76
C LEU A 292 16.05 6.77 -1.89
N ALA A 293 15.23 5.71 -1.98
CA ALA A 293 14.18 5.57 -2.97
C ALA A 293 12.99 6.52 -2.69
N GLU A 294 12.54 7.24 -3.72
CA GLU A 294 11.27 7.99 -3.66
C GLU A 294 10.01 7.09 -3.63
N PRO A 295 9.95 5.95 -4.36
CA PRO A 295 8.87 4.97 -4.21
C PRO A 295 8.89 4.33 -2.82
N CYS A 296 7.94 4.70 -1.95
CA CYS A 296 7.88 4.22 -0.57
C CYS A 296 7.59 2.71 -0.51
N SER A 297 8.58 1.93 -0.05
CA SER A 297 8.52 0.47 0.09
C SER A 297 8.58 0.05 1.57
N VAL A 298 9.78 -0.25 2.10
CA VAL A 298 9.99 -0.65 3.51
C VAL A 298 9.53 0.40 4.51
N SER A 299 9.61 1.68 4.15
CA SER A 299 9.11 2.80 4.95
C SER A 299 7.61 2.71 5.24
N ALA A 300 6.81 2.28 4.26
CA ALA A 300 5.37 2.06 4.41
C ALA A 300 5.09 0.79 5.23
N VAL A 301 5.80 -0.30 4.92
CA VAL A 301 5.63 -1.61 5.56
C VAL A 301 5.98 -1.58 7.05
N ALA A 302 7.09 -0.95 7.42
CA ALA A 302 7.51 -0.80 8.82
C ALA A 302 6.61 0.15 9.61
N MET A 303 6.10 1.22 8.98
CA MET A 303 5.09 2.10 9.61
C MET A 303 3.78 1.34 9.87
N HIS A 304 3.32 0.54 8.91
CA HIS A 304 2.14 -0.32 9.10
C HIS A 304 2.35 -1.33 10.23
N GLN A 305 3.50 -2.02 10.25
CA GLN A 305 3.81 -2.99 11.31
C GLN A 305 3.85 -2.35 12.70
N LEU A 306 4.39 -1.14 12.81
CA LEU A 306 4.42 -0.37 14.06
C LEU A 306 3.01 0.02 14.52
N LEU A 307 2.14 0.40 13.60
CA LEU A 307 0.73 0.66 13.88
C LEU A 307 -0.02 -0.61 14.30
N THR A 308 0.31 -1.79 13.74
CA THR A 308 -0.21 -3.09 14.22
C THR A 308 0.23 -3.38 15.66
N GLN A 309 1.52 -3.21 15.98
CA GLN A 309 2.03 -3.42 17.35
C GLN A 309 1.42 -2.42 18.35
N LEU A 310 1.26 -1.15 17.96
CA LEU A 310 0.60 -0.14 18.77
C LEU A 310 -0.88 -0.48 19.03
N LEU A 311 -1.59 -1.03 18.03
CA LEU A 311 -2.97 -1.51 18.19
C LEU A 311 -3.02 -2.66 19.21
N LEU A 312 -2.20 -3.70 19.05
CA LEU A 312 -2.12 -4.85 19.96
C LEU A 312 -1.86 -4.42 21.41
N HIS A 313 -0.88 -3.54 21.62
CA HIS A 313 -0.55 -3.02 22.94
C HIS A 313 -1.69 -2.19 23.54
N THR A 314 -2.33 -1.34 22.73
CA THR A 314 -3.50 -0.54 23.16
C THR A 314 -4.69 -1.44 23.52
N MET A 315 -4.92 -2.51 22.75
CA MET A 315 -5.96 -3.51 23.02
C MET A 315 -5.75 -4.26 24.34
N LEU A 316 -4.52 -4.69 24.64
CA LEU A 316 -4.20 -5.33 25.93
C LEU A 316 -4.26 -4.33 27.09
N TYR A 317 -3.73 -3.11 26.92
CA TYR A 317 -3.66 -2.11 27.97
C TYR A 317 -5.05 -1.61 28.39
N LEU A 318 -5.85 -1.13 27.43
CA LEU A 318 -7.15 -0.51 27.72
C LEU A 318 -8.16 -1.49 28.31
N LYS A 319 -7.98 -2.80 28.09
CA LYS A 319 -8.86 -3.84 28.62
C LYS A 319 -8.65 -4.15 30.11
N GLN A 320 -7.56 -3.70 30.72
CA GLN A 320 -7.31 -4.00 32.14
C GLN A 320 -8.22 -3.18 33.07
N PRO A 321 -8.80 -3.79 34.12
CA PRO A 321 -9.53 -3.06 35.13
C PRO A 321 -8.59 -2.12 35.86
N LYS A 322 -8.98 -0.84 35.99
CA LYS A 322 -8.17 0.18 36.64
C LYS A 322 -7.94 -0.18 38.11
N ALA A 323 -6.68 -0.46 38.49
CA ALA A 323 -6.33 -0.79 39.86
C ALA A 323 -6.75 0.36 40.80
N GLY A 324 -7.68 0.08 41.71
CA GLY A 324 -8.25 1.08 42.62
C GLY A 324 -9.52 1.78 42.16
N ALA A 325 -10.14 1.38 41.03
CA ALA A 325 -11.56 1.70 40.81
C ALA A 325 -12.41 0.82 41.74
N ASP A 326 -13.30 1.44 42.53
CA ASP A 326 -14.00 0.76 43.63
C ASP A 326 -14.74 -0.50 43.20
N LYS A 327 -14.50 -1.60 43.92
CA LYS A 327 -15.22 -2.87 43.78
C LYS A 327 -16.74 -2.73 43.95
N GLN A 328 -17.21 -1.63 44.55
CA GLN A 328 -18.63 -1.32 44.75
C GLN A 328 -19.36 -0.83 43.49
N LEU A 329 -18.67 -0.23 42.50
CA LEU A 329 -19.34 0.14 41.24
C LEU A 329 -19.52 -1.06 40.30
N ALA A 330 -18.67 -2.09 40.43
CA ALA A 330 -18.73 -3.31 39.64
C ALA A 330 -19.93 -4.22 40.00
N SER A 331 -20.45 -4.16 41.24
CA SER A 331 -21.58 -4.99 41.66
C SER A 331 -22.96 -4.37 41.37
N ALA A 332 -23.05 -3.06 41.15
CA ALA A 332 -24.33 -2.35 40.96
C ALA A 332 -24.86 -2.39 39.51
N HIS A 333 -24.03 -2.76 38.52
CA HIS A 333 -24.43 -2.89 37.10
C HIS A 333 -24.26 -4.33 36.58
N SER A 334 -24.50 -5.31 37.47
CA SER A 334 -24.47 -6.76 37.23
C SER A 334 -25.60 -7.23 36.28
N GLY A 335 -25.56 -6.74 35.04
CA GLY A 335 -26.50 -7.03 33.97
C GLY A 335 -26.07 -6.50 32.60
N SER A 336 -25.12 -5.55 32.54
CA SER A 336 -24.49 -5.16 31.26
C SER A 336 -22.99 -4.91 31.43
N GLY A 337 -22.19 -5.93 31.11
CA GLY A 337 -20.73 -5.92 31.18
C GLY A 337 -20.08 -5.06 30.09
N HIS A 338 -20.32 -3.74 30.13
CA HIS A 338 -19.78 -2.79 29.18
C HIS A 338 -18.28 -2.57 29.43
N ALA A 339 -17.45 -3.19 28.59
CA ALA A 339 -16.02 -2.97 28.55
C ALA A 339 -15.67 -1.48 28.31
N PRO A 340 -14.47 -1.02 28.73
CA PRO A 340 -13.98 0.33 28.43
C PRO A 340 -14.05 0.61 26.92
N PHE A 341 -14.49 1.83 26.58
CA PHE A 341 -14.77 2.29 25.20
C PHE A 341 -15.72 1.40 24.37
N GLY A 342 -16.49 0.52 25.01
CA GLY A 342 -17.40 -0.39 24.31
C GLY A 342 -16.68 -1.53 23.58
N ALA A 343 -15.44 -1.84 23.97
CA ALA A 343 -14.64 -2.91 23.38
C ALA A 343 -15.36 -4.27 23.40
N THR A 344 -15.50 -4.91 22.24
CA THR A 344 -16.20 -6.20 22.09
C THR A 344 -15.25 -7.40 22.03
N TYR A 345 -13.96 -7.19 21.77
CA TYR A 345 -12.94 -8.24 21.69
C TYR A 345 -12.66 -8.88 23.06
N LEU A 346 -12.15 -10.12 23.02
CA LEU A 346 -11.66 -10.90 24.15
C LEU A 346 -10.12 -10.82 24.25
N ARG A 347 -9.55 -11.12 25.43
CA ARG A 347 -8.09 -10.93 25.62
C ARG A 347 -7.32 -11.92 24.76
N GLU A 348 -7.82 -13.14 24.76
CA GLU A 348 -7.41 -14.32 24.02
C GLU A 348 -7.30 -14.01 22.52
N GLU A 349 -8.30 -13.34 21.93
CA GLU A 349 -8.26 -12.87 20.52
C GLU A 349 -7.09 -11.90 20.23
N VAL A 350 -6.62 -11.14 21.22
CA VAL A 350 -5.44 -10.26 21.04
C VAL A 350 -4.14 -11.06 21.06
N HIS A 351 -4.08 -12.17 21.81
CA HIS A 351 -2.96 -13.11 21.76
C HIS A 351 -2.92 -13.81 20.39
N GLU A 352 -4.06 -14.26 19.87
CA GLU A 352 -4.19 -14.84 18.53
C GLU A 352 -3.76 -13.85 17.42
N LEU A 353 -4.20 -12.58 17.50
CA LEU A 353 -3.77 -11.56 16.55
C LEU A 353 -2.28 -11.24 16.65
N ALA A 354 -1.70 -11.29 17.85
CA ALA A 354 -0.26 -11.12 18.05
C ALA A 354 0.56 -12.28 17.45
N GLU A 355 0.08 -13.52 17.58
CA GLU A 355 0.68 -14.70 16.94
C GLU A 355 0.63 -14.57 15.40
N LEU A 356 -0.54 -14.21 14.84
CA LEU A 356 -0.71 -13.93 13.41
C LEU A 356 0.22 -12.82 12.90
N ASN A 357 0.40 -11.77 13.71
CA ASN A 357 1.29 -10.67 13.41
C ASN A 357 2.77 -11.09 13.46
N ALA A 358 3.17 -11.93 14.41
CA ALA A 358 4.53 -12.45 14.53
C ALA A 358 4.90 -13.35 13.34
N GLY A 359 4.04 -14.33 13.01
CA GLY A 359 4.24 -15.21 11.86
C GLY A 359 4.16 -14.51 10.49
N SER A 360 3.68 -13.26 10.44
CA SER A 360 3.62 -12.49 9.20
C SER A 360 4.99 -12.18 8.60
N VAL A 361 6.03 -12.05 9.44
CA VAL A 361 7.37 -11.63 8.99
C VAL A 361 8.06 -12.72 8.17
N ASP A 362 7.88 -13.99 8.53
CA ASP A 362 8.43 -15.13 7.77
C ASP A 362 7.64 -15.38 6.47
N ALA A 363 6.34 -15.06 6.44
CA ALA A 363 5.57 -15.02 5.20
C ALA A 363 6.06 -13.89 4.26
N LEU A 364 6.37 -12.71 4.81
CA LEU A 364 6.98 -11.61 4.05
C LEU A 364 8.38 -11.94 3.54
N GLU A 365 9.22 -12.64 4.33
CA GLU A 365 10.52 -13.13 3.86
C GLU A 365 10.36 -14.06 2.66
N ASN A 366 9.41 -14.99 2.68
CA ASN A 366 9.14 -15.88 1.54
C ASN A 366 8.65 -15.14 0.28
N ILE A 367 8.03 -13.96 0.44
CA ILE A 367 7.63 -13.08 -0.68
C ILE A 367 8.85 -12.35 -1.27
N VAL A 368 9.77 -11.82 -0.44
CA VAL A 368 10.87 -10.96 -0.92
C VAL A 368 12.19 -11.69 -1.21
N ARG A 369 12.42 -12.88 -0.61
CA ARG A 369 13.68 -13.64 -0.72
C ARG A 369 14.01 -13.97 -2.18
N ARG A 370 15.06 -13.31 -2.70
CA ARG A 370 15.58 -13.54 -4.06
C ARG A 370 15.88 -15.04 -4.27
N GLY A 371 15.47 -15.59 -5.40
CA GLY A 371 15.58 -17.03 -5.71
C GLY A 371 14.53 -17.94 -5.06
N GLY A 372 13.67 -17.43 -4.15
CA GLY A 372 12.51 -18.18 -3.67
C GLY A 372 11.47 -18.41 -4.79
N ALA A 373 10.76 -19.54 -4.76
CA ALA A 373 9.79 -19.90 -5.80
C ALA A 373 8.67 -18.86 -5.97
N LEU A 374 8.13 -18.34 -4.85
CA LEU A 374 7.12 -17.28 -4.85
C LEU A 374 7.68 -15.96 -5.39
N ASN A 375 8.83 -15.51 -4.89
CA ASN A 375 9.52 -14.31 -5.39
C ASN A 375 9.79 -14.39 -6.90
N THR A 376 10.22 -15.56 -7.37
CA THR A 376 10.51 -15.82 -8.79
C THR A 376 9.24 -15.74 -9.64
N ARG A 377 8.10 -16.27 -9.15
CA ARG A 377 6.81 -16.14 -9.83
C ARG A 377 6.32 -14.69 -9.88
N LEU A 378 6.42 -13.95 -8.78
CA LEU A 378 6.08 -12.52 -8.71
C LEU A 378 6.94 -11.69 -9.67
N ARG A 379 8.27 -11.86 -9.64
CA ARG A 379 9.19 -11.18 -10.57
C ARG A 379 8.94 -11.57 -12.03
N ARG A 380 8.66 -12.85 -12.32
CA ARG A 380 8.30 -13.31 -13.67
C ARG A 380 7.03 -12.63 -14.18
N GLN A 381 6.02 -12.43 -13.33
CA GLN A 381 4.81 -11.69 -13.70
C GLN A 381 5.12 -10.21 -13.94
N GLY A 382 5.96 -9.58 -13.12
CA GLY A 382 6.44 -8.21 -13.35
C GLY A 382 7.18 -8.07 -14.69
N HIS A 383 8.07 -9.00 -15.01
CA HIS A 383 8.76 -9.06 -16.31
C HIS A 383 7.79 -9.29 -17.48
N HIS A 384 6.72 -10.08 -17.29
CA HIS A 384 5.66 -10.24 -18.28
C HIS A 384 4.98 -8.91 -18.55
N TRP A 385 4.52 -8.21 -17.50
CA TRP A 385 3.90 -6.88 -17.61
C TRP A 385 4.83 -5.84 -18.23
N ALA A 386 6.13 -5.85 -17.93
CA ALA A 386 7.11 -4.97 -18.56
C ALA A 386 7.12 -5.11 -20.09
N GLN A 387 6.96 -6.33 -20.63
CA GLN A 387 6.88 -6.54 -22.09
C GLN A 387 5.67 -5.84 -22.73
N HIS A 388 4.57 -5.56 -22.00
CA HIS A 388 3.45 -4.78 -22.54
C HIS A 388 3.81 -3.31 -22.70
N ILE A 389 4.64 -2.79 -21.81
CA ILE A 389 5.14 -1.41 -21.82
C ILE A 389 6.23 -1.27 -22.89
N LEU A 390 7.14 -2.25 -22.97
CA LEU A 390 8.23 -2.31 -23.95
C LEU A 390 7.80 -2.67 -25.37
N GLU A 391 6.54 -3.06 -25.59
CA GLU A 391 6.01 -3.38 -26.93
C GLU A 391 6.24 -2.26 -27.94
N ALA A 392 5.99 -1.01 -27.55
CA ALA A 392 6.12 0.15 -28.44
C ALA A 392 7.59 0.45 -28.84
N PRO A 393 8.57 0.58 -27.91
CA PRO A 393 9.96 0.79 -28.32
C PRO A 393 10.56 -0.43 -29.05
N LEU A 394 10.16 -1.67 -28.71
CA LEU A 394 10.58 -2.86 -29.47
C LEU A 394 10.04 -2.83 -30.91
N SER A 395 8.78 -2.42 -31.10
CA SER A 395 8.20 -2.21 -32.43
C SER A 395 8.97 -1.16 -33.22
N TRP A 396 9.37 -0.04 -32.60
CA TRP A 396 10.19 0.98 -33.26
C TRP A 396 11.56 0.45 -33.67
N LEU A 397 12.25 -0.30 -32.79
CA LEU A 397 13.55 -0.91 -33.11
C LEU A 397 13.45 -1.91 -34.27
N LEU A 398 12.42 -2.76 -34.30
CA LEU A 398 12.17 -3.68 -35.42
C LEU A 398 11.82 -2.92 -36.71
N SER A 399 11.04 -1.84 -36.61
CA SER A 399 10.69 -1.00 -37.78
C SER A 399 11.93 -0.31 -38.35
N LEU A 400 12.80 0.22 -37.48
CA LEU A 400 14.08 0.82 -37.87
C LEU A 400 15.04 -0.20 -38.50
N ALA A 401 15.13 -1.41 -37.94
CA ALA A 401 15.95 -2.49 -38.51
C ALA A 401 15.43 -2.92 -39.88
N TYR A 402 14.11 -3.02 -40.07
CA TYR A 402 13.50 -3.32 -41.37
C TYR A 402 13.78 -2.22 -42.40
N ILE A 403 13.57 -0.94 -42.05
CA ILE A 403 13.89 0.20 -42.93
C ILE A 403 15.38 0.22 -43.27
N GLY A 404 16.26 -0.03 -42.29
CA GLY A 404 17.70 -0.13 -42.54
C GLY A 404 18.05 -1.24 -43.53
N ALA A 405 17.49 -2.43 -43.34
CA ALA A 405 17.74 -3.57 -44.23
C ALA A 405 17.26 -3.33 -45.67
N THR A 406 16.09 -2.73 -45.85
CA THR A 406 15.52 -2.47 -47.19
C THR A 406 16.18 -1.29 -47.91
N VAL A 407 16.52 -0.22 -47.19
CA VAL A 407 17.24 0.94 -47.76
C VAL A 407 18.68 0.58 -48.12
N ILE A 408 19.39 -0.17 -47.27
CA ILE A 408 20.76 -0.62 -47.56
C ILE A 408 20.78 -1.73 -48.62
N GLY A 409 19.79 -2.62 -48.62
CA GLY A 409 19.65 -3.70 -49.59
C GLY A 409 19.18 -3.26 -50.99
N GLY A 410 18.80 -1.98 -51.17
CA GLY A 410 18.44 -1.43 -52.48
C GLY A 410 17.08 -1.88 -53.04
N GLY A 411 16.23 -2.53 -52.24
CA GLY A 411 14.93 -3.04 -52.69
C GLY A 411 13.94 -3.24 -51.54
N THR A 412 12.66 -2.96 -51.80
CA THR A 412 11.56 -3.34 -50.89
C THR A 412 11.23 -4.82 -51.08
N PRO A 413 10.76 -5.56 -50.07
CA PRO A 413 10.68 -7.01 -50.18
C PRO A 413 9.71 -7.50 -51.27
N LEU A 414 8.59 -6.80 -51.51
CA LEU A 414 7.68 -7.16 -52.59
C LEU A 414 8.20 -6.73 -53.97
N SER A 415 8.84 -5.56 -54.10
CA SER A 415 9.45 -5.18 -55.38
C SER A 415 10.64 -6.07 -55.75
N ALA A 416 11.45 -6.48 -54.77
CA ALA A 416 12.58 -7.39 -54.97
C ALA A 416 12.12 -8.81 -55.32
N VAL A 417 11.03 -9.30 -54.69
CA VAL A 417 10.40 -10.58 -55.07
C VAL A 417 9.76 -10.48 -56.45
N LEU A 418 9.14 -9.35 -56.82
CA LEU A 418 8.61 -9.14 -58.17
C LEU A 418 9.72 -9.14 -59.22
N ALA A 419 10.82 -8.42 -58.97
CA ALA A 419 11.99 -8.38 -59.86
C ALA A 419 12.65 -9.77 -60.02
N ALA A 420 12.85 -10.49 -58.92
CA ALA A 420 13.39 -11.86 -58.96
C ALA A 420 12.42 -12.85 -59.65
N ALA A 421 11.11 -12.65 -59.55
CA ALA A 421 10.11 -13.45 -60.25
C ALA A 421 10.08 -13.17 -61.75
N THR A 422 10.36 -11.93 -62.19
CA THR A 422 10.54 -11.60 -63.61
C THR A 422 11.88 -12.10 -64.17
N GLU A 423 12.97 -12.04 -63.40
CA GLU A 423 14.29 -12.54 -63.84
C GLU A 423 14.39 -14.07 -63.84
N GLY A 424 13.65 -14.76 -62.97
CA GLY A 424 13.63 -16.23 -62.89
C GLY A 424 12.81 -16.93 -63.98
N GLY A 425 12.01 -16.19 -64.75
CA GLY A 425 11.22 -16.71 -65.87
C GLY A 425 12.03 -16.72 -67.17
N GLY A 426 12.79 -17.78 -67.43
CA GLY A 426 13.65 -17.88 -68.61
C GLY A 426 12.91 -17.99 -69.95
N GLY A 427 12.37 -16.87 -70.45
CA GLY A 427 11.71 -16.79 -71.76
C GLY A 427 11.77 -15.39 -72.38
N ASN A 428 12.56 -15.29 -73.47
CA ASN A 428 12.67 -14.20 -74.46
C ASN A 428 12.69 -12.73 -74.00
N GLU A 429 13.75 -12.02 -74.42
CA GLU A 429 14.03 -10.59 -74.15
C GLU A 429 13.02 -9.57 -74.75
N ASP A 430 11.95 -10.02 -75.41
CA ASP A 430 11.03 -9.17 -76.19
C ASP A 430 9.64 -8.94 -75.57
N ASP A 431 9.26 -9.61 -74.47
CA ASP A 431 7.91 -9.51 -73.87
C ASP A 431 7.92 -8.87 -72.48
N ASP A 432 8.32 -7.59 -72.42
CA ASP A 432 8.33 -6.70 -71.23
C ASP A 432 6.90 -6.47 -70.69
N THR A 433 6.38 -7.49 -70.02
CA THR A 433 4.94 -7.66 -69.72
C THR A 433 4.65 -7.78 -68.23
N THR A 434 5.44 -7.13 -67.34
CA THR A 434 4.85 -6.71 -66.07
C THR A 434 3.88 -5.56 -66.34
N PRO A 435 2.56 -5.74 -66.14
CA PRO A 435 1.63 -4.67 -66.45
C PRO A 435 1.90 -3.48 -65.52
N ARG A 436 1.95 -2.26 -66.06
CA ARG A 436 2.20 -1.04 -65.25
C ARG A 436 1.24 -0.91 -64.05
N TRP A 437 0.02 -1.42 -64.17
CA TRP A 437 -0.94 -1.49 -63.07
C TRP A 437 -0.54 -2.45 -61.94
N ALA A 438 0.14 -3.56 -62.25
CA ALA A 438 0.61 -4.55 -61.28
C ALA A 438 1.85 -4.03 -60.53
N ALA A 439 2.79 -3.40 -61.24
CA ALA A 439 3.91 -2.70 -60.60
C ALA A 439 3.42 -1.57 -59.68
N ALA A 440 2.43 -0.78 -60.12
CA ALA A 440 1.79 0.23 -59.28
C ALA A 440 1.07 -0.38 -58.05
N LEU A 441 0.37 -1.51 -58.22
CA LEU A 441 -0.29 -2.23 -57.12
C LEU A 441 0.73 -2.70 -56.08
N VAL A 442 1.87 -3.27 -56.50
CA VAL A 442 2.95 -3.69 -55.62
C VAL A 442 3.57 -2.48 -54.88
N GLY A 443 3.82 -1.37 -55.58
CA GLY A 443 4.28 -0.13 -54.94
C GLY A 443 3.31 0.43 -53.89
N VAL A 444 1.99 0.32 -54.13
CA VAL A 444 0.95 0.68 -53.15
C VAL A 444 0.97 -0.28 -51.94
N LEU A 445 1.11 -1.59 -52.16
CA LEU A 445 1.20 -2.58 -51.08
C LEU A 445 2.45 -2.38 -50.21
N ASP A 446 3.62 -2.15 -50.82
CA ASP A 446 4.84 -1.79 -50.08
C ASP A 446 4.64 -0.49 -49.28
N THR A 447 4.05 0.55 -49.89
CA THR A 447 3.73 1.81 -49.19
C THR A 447 2.83 1.59 -47.97
N LEU A 448 1.83 0.71 -48.08
CA LEU A 448 0.98 0.33 -46.95
C LEU A 448 1.74 -0.45 -45.87
N ILE A 449 2.69 -1.32 -46.25
CA ILE A 449 3.55 -2.03 -45.29
C ILE A 449 4.42 -1.04 -44.52
N TYR A 450 5.05 -0.05 -45.18
CA TYR A 450 5.81 1.00 -44.49
C TYR A 450 4.93 1.89 -43.61
N ALA A 451 3.79 2.36 -44.12
CA ALA A 451 2.87 3.24 -43.39
C ALA A 451 2.34 2.60 -42.09
N PHE A 452 2.12 1.28 -42.11
CA PHE A 452 1.66 0.51 -40.95
C PHE A 452 2.77 -0.35 -40.30
N LEU A 453 4.06 -0.12 -40.62
CA LEU A 453 5.17 -0.96 -40.17
C LEU A 453 5.25 -1.10 -38.63
N PRO A 454 5.05 -0.04 -37.81
CA PRO A 454 4.99 -0.20 -36.36
C PRO A 454 3.83 -1.11 -35.91
N TRP A 455 2.68 -1.05 -36.58
CA TRP A 455 1.56 -1.94 -36.29
C TRP A 455 1.91 -3.39 -36.62
N TRP A 456 2.43 -3.66 -37.81
CA TRP A 456 2.87 -5.00 -38.23
C TRP A 456 3.95 -5.59 -37.29
N THR A 457 4.93 -4.77 -36.86
CA THR A 457 5.94 -5.23 -35.89
C THR A 457 5.35 -5.48 -34.50
N THR A 458 4.35 -4.73 -34.03
CA THR A 458 3.63 -5.12 -32.79
C THR A 458 2.86 -6.43 -32.92
N VAL A 459 2.23 -6.69 -34.07
CA VAL A 459 1.55 -7.98 -34.33
C VAL A 459 2.57 -9.12 -34.32
N LEU A 460 3.71 -8.96 -35.00
CA LEU A 460 4.80 -9.94 -34.99
C LEU A 460 5.33 -10.22 -33.58
N ILE A 461 5.62 -9.17 -32.79
CA ILE A 461 6.05 -9.29 -31.39
C ILE A 461 5.03 -10.08 -30.57
N ARG A 462 3.72 -9.77 -30.72
CA ARG A 462 2.65 -10.47 -30.00
C ARG A 462 2.52 -11.93 -30.42
N LEU A 463 2.63 -12.25 -31.71
CA LEU A 463 2.61 -13.63 -32.21
C LEU A 463 3.77 -14.45 -31.63
N LEU A 464 4.99 -13.89 -31.65
CA LEU A 464 6.18 -14.52 -31.05
C LEU A 464 6.04 -14.69 -29.53
N GLN A 465 5.43 -13.74 -28.84
CA GLN A 465 5.14 -13.79 -27.40
C GLN A 465 3.88 -14.61 -27.06
N ARG A 466 3.15 -15.15 -28.05
CA ARG A 466 1.85 -15.83 -27.90
C ARG A 466 0.79 -15.01 -27.15
N ARG A 467 0.74 -13.70 -27.42
CA ARG A 467 -0.18 -12.73 -26.83
C ARG A 467 -1.34 -12.38 -27.76
N PRO A 468 -2.47 -11.88 -27.23
CA PRO A 468 -3.61 -11.54 -28.08
C PRO A 468 -3.28 -10.33 -28.97
N TRP A 469 -3.14 -10.60 -30.27
CA TRP A 469 -2.76 -9.65 -31.32
C TRP A 469 -3.61 -8.38 -31.41
N LEU A 470 -4.85 -8.38 -30.90
CA LEU A 470 -5.78 -7.25 -30.94
C LEU A 470 -5.79 -6.37 -29.66
N HIS A 471 -4.78 -6.48 -28.78
CA HIS A 471 -4.55 -5.49 -27.71
C HIS A 471 -4.41 -4.07 -28.29
N ARG A 472 -4.75 -3.03 -27.51
CA ARG A 472 -4.51 -1.63 -27.95
C ARG A 472 -3.01 -1.43 -28.23
N VAL A 473 -2.69 -0.83 -29.36
CA VAL A 473 -1.32 -0.41 -29.71
C VAL A 473 -1.09 0.98 -29.10
N ALA A 474 0.03 1.13 -28.38
CA ALA A 474 0.38 2.30 -27.56
C ALA A 474 -0.59 2.65 -26.41
N GLY A 475 -0.03 3.28 -25.37
CA GLY A 475 -0.71 3.64 -24.12
C GLY A 475 -0.98 2.43 -23.22
N ARG A 476 -0.38 2.42 -22.02
CA ARG A 476 -0.67 1.41 -20.99
C ARG A 476 -1.29 2.04 -19.76
N THR A 477 -2.28 1.34 -19.24
CA THR A 477 -2.98 1.67 -18.01
C THR A 477 -2.83 0.51 -17.05
N LEU A 478 -2.42 0.81 -15.82
CA LEU A 478 -2.45 -0.08 -14.67
C LEU A 478 -3.57 0.40 -13.73
N VAL A 479 -4.50 -0.49 -13.38
CA VAL A 479 -5.49 -0.24 -12.34
C VAL A 479 -5.20 -1.18 -11.17
N VAL A 480 -5.00 -0.61 -9.97
CA VAL A 480 -4.73 -1.35 -8.74
C VAL A 480 -5.95 -1.36 -7.83
N CYS A 481 -6.38 -2.55 -7.46
CA CYS A 481 -7.65 -2.80 -6.79
C CYS A 481 -7.42 -3.64 -5.52
N ASP A 482 -7.38 -3.00 -4.36
CA ASP A 482 -7.25 -3.65 -3.05
C ASP A 482 -7.93 -2.74 -2.01
N VAL A 483 -7.85 -3.08 -0.72
CA VAL A 483 -8.27 -2.20 0.39
C VAL A 483 -7.63 -0.81 0.25
N PRO A 484 -8.32 0.29 0.67
CA PRO A 484 -7.97 1.64 0.24
C PRO A 484 -6.49 2.03 0.44
N TYR A 485 -5.91 1.73 1.62
CA TYR A 485 -4.52 2.08 1.91
C TYR A 485 -3.52 1.34 1.01
N VAL A 486 -3.78 0.07 0.68
CA VAL A 486 -2.91 -0.72 -0.21
C VAL A 486 -3.01 -0.19 -1.62
N ALA A 487 -4.23 0.02 -2.13
CA ALA A 487 -4.47 0.47 -3.48
C ALA A 487 -3.83 1.86 -3.74
N GLN A 488 -4.02 2.81 -2.81
CA GLN A 488 -3.42 4.15 -2.89
C GLN A 488 -1.90 4.14 -2.74
N THR A 489 -1.36 3.34 -1.82
CA THR A 489 0.10 3.20 -1.63
C THR A 489 0.76 2.62 -2.89
N LEU A 490 0.13 1.62 -3.52
CA LEU A 490 0.62 1.03 -4.77
C LEU A 490 0.48 1.96 -5.97
N GLU A 491 -0.58 2.78 -6.06
CA GLU A 491 -0.68 3.84 -7.07
C GLU A 491 0.48 4.83 -6.95
N ALA A 492 0.75 5.32 -5.74
CA ALA A 492 1.87 6.23 -5.48
C ALA A 492 3.24 5.57 -5.76
N PHE A 493 3.41 4.30 -5.38
CA PHE A 493 4.63 3.52 -5.62
C PHE A 493 4.91 3.33 -7.11
N ALA A 494 3.93 2.82 -7.87
CA ALA A 494 4.08 2.61 -9.32
C ALA A 494 4.19 3.93 -10.09
N SER A 495 3.46 4.98 -9.70
CA SER A 495 3.60 6.30 -10.33
C SER A 495 5.00 6.87 -10.15
N LYS A 496 5.61 6.70 -8.97
CA LYS A 496 7.00 7.13 -8.70
C LYS A 496 8.01 6.26 -9.47
N LEU A 497 7.82 4.94 -9.58
CA LEU A 497 8.66 4.05 -10.39
C LEU A 497 8.73 4.43 -11.88
N PHE A 498 7.65 4.98 -12.42
CA PHE A 498 7.54 5.40 -13.82
C PHE A 498 7.70 6.92 -14.02
N ALA A 499 8.04 7.70 -12.99
CA ALA A 499 8.07 9.16 -13.07
C ALA A 499 9.18 9.74 -13.98
N LEU A 500 10.20 8.95 -14.30
CA LEU A 500 11.29 9.31 -15.23
C LEU A 500 11.24 8.54 -16.57
N THR A 501 10.22 7.70 -16.79
CA THR A 501 10.07 6.95 -18.04
C THR A 501 9.80 7.89 -19.23
N TYR A 502 10.26 7.49 -20.42
CA TYR A 502 9.90 8.19 -21.65
C TYR A 502 8.41 8.03 -21.97
N SER A 503 7.82 9.01 -22.66
CA SER A 503 6.39 9.03 -23.00
C SER A 503 5.88 7.76 -23.71
N ILE A 504 6.73 7.14 -24.53
CA ILE A 504 6.45 5.87 -25.21
C ILE A 504 6.33 4.68 -24.23
N THR A 505 7.05 4.71 -23.11
CA THR A 505 7.00 3.72 -22.02
C THR A 505 6.28 4.26 -20.78
N ALA A 506 5.42 5.27 -20.95
CA ALA A 506 4.61 5.83 -19.88
C ALA A 506 3.46 4.88 -19.47
N LEU A 507 3.25 4.81 -18.15
CA LEU A 507 2.20 4.02 -17.54
C LEU A 507 1.24 4.95 -16.81
N SER A 508 -0.02 4.97 -17.23
CA SER A 508 -1.09 5.62 -16.46
C SER A 508 -1.48 4.70 -15.32
N VAL A 509 -1.27 5.12 -14.07
CA VAL A 509 -1.63 4.33 -12.88
C VAL A 509 -2.88 4.91 -12.25
N TYR A 510 -3.80 4.04 -11.83
CA TYR A 510 -4.98 4.39 -11.05
C TYR A 510 -5.21 3.38 -9.93
N SER A 511 -5.79 3.79 -8.81
CA SER A 511 -6.33 2.88 -7.80
C SER A 511 -7.83 3.02 -7.57
N GLY A 512 -8.45 1.97 -7.05
CA GLY A 512 -9.82 2.03 -6.53
C GLY A 512 -10.16 0.86 -5.64
N ASN A 513 -11.07 1.06 -4.68
CA ASN A 513 -11.53 -0.02 -3.81
C ASN A 513 -12.46 -0.98 -4.58
N PRO A 514 -12.10 -2.28 -4.76
CA PRO A 514 -12.92 -3.27 -5.45
C PRO A 514 -14.26 -3.58 -4.77
N THR A 515 -14.46 -3.22 -3.49
CA THR A 515 -15.74 -3.38 -2.77
C THR A 515 -16.67 -2.17 -2.85
N ASP A 516 -16.25 -1.09 -3.52
CA ASP A 516 -16.97 0.19 -3.57
C ASP A 516 -16.81 0.84 -4.96
N HIS A 517 -15.92 1.81 -5.12
CA HIS A 517 -15.91 2.71 -6.27
C HIS A 517 -15.14 2.20 -7.49
N MET A 518 -14.41 1.08 -7.42
CA MET A 518 -13.62 0.54 -8.56
C MET A 518 -14.48 0.35 -9.81
N VAL A 519 -15.66 -0.28 -9.66
CA VAL A 519 -16.57 -0.54 -10.78
C VAL A 519 -16.97 0.77 -11.45
N HIS A 520 -17.59 1.69 -10.71
CA HIS A 520 -18.14 2.91 -11.28
C HIS A 520 -17.05 3.89 -11.76
N ARG A 521 -15.91 3.97 -11.07
CA ARG A 521 -14.81 4.91 -11.38
C ARG A 521 -13.91 4.45 -12.52
N HIS A 522 -13.73 3.14 -12.72
CA HIS A 522 -12.69 2.63 -13.62
C HIS A 522 -13.15 1.64 -14.70
N THR A 523 -14.27 0.93 -14.57
CA THR A 523 -14.68 -0.04 -15.62
C THR A 523 -14.89 0.64 -16.99
N HIS A 524 -15.46 1.85 -17.02
CA HIS A 524 -15.59 2.66 -18.23
C HIS A 524 -14.24 3.12 -18.84
N ARG A 525 -13.11 2.90 -18.15
CA ARG A 525 -11.74 3.20 -18.58
C ARG A 525 -10.96 1.94 -18.95
N VAL A 526 -11.51 0.76 -18.65
CA VAL A 526 -10.90 -0.53 -19.01
C VAL A 526 -10.97 -0.69 -20.53
N VAL A 527 -9.81 -0.84 -21.14
CA VAL A 527 -9.63 -1.10 -22.57
C VAL A 527 -8.79 -2.35 -22.81
N ARG A 528 -8.82 -2.88 -24.04
CA ARG A 528 -8.02 -4.01 -24.50
C ARG A 528 -6.53 -3.89 -24.11
N GLY A 529 -6.04 -4.77 -23.23
CA GLY A 529 -4.67 -4.72 -22.73
C GLY A 529 -4.42 -3.72 -21.59
N THR A 530 -5.46 -3.32 -20.85
CA THR A 530 -5.31 -2.73 -19.50
C THR A 530 -4.76 -3.78 -18.55
N LEU A 531 -3.81 -3.41 -17.69
CA LEU A 531 -3.30 -4.28 -16.63
C LEU A 531 -4.16 -4.06 -15.38
N LEU A 532 -4.74 -5.12 -14.83
CA LEU A 532 -5.62 -5.05 -13.66
C LEU A 532 -5.01 -5.86 -12.51
N ALA A 533 -4.46 -5.18 -11.51
CA ALA A 533 -3.90 -5.78 -10.31
C ALA A 533 -4.98 -5.85 -9.22
N VAL A 534 -5.40 -7.05 -8.81
CA VAL A 534 -6.49 -7.24 -7.83
C VAL A 534 -6.01 -8.00 -6.60
N GLY A 535 -6.02 -7.34 -5.46
CA GLY A 535 -5.86 -7.98 -4.16
C GLY A 535 -7.15 -8.67 -3.73
N ARG A 536 -7.07 -9.96 -3.41
CA ARG A 536 -8.20 -10.78 -3.00
C ARG A 536 -8.10 -11.12 -1.50
N PRO A 537 -9.10 -10.77 -0.67
CA PRO A 537 -9.18 -11.22 0.72
C PRO A 537 -9.50 -12.72 0.78
N ASP A 538 -9.20 -13.38 1.91
CA ASP A 538 -9.38 -14.82 2.05
C ASP A 538 -10.85 -15.19 2.35
N GLY A 539 -11.66 -15.43 1.32
CA GLY A 539 -13.10 -15.70 1.46
C GLY A 539 -13.48 -16.96 2.25
N ARG A 540 -12.50 -17.81 2.60
CA ARG A 540 -12.68 -18.94 3.54
C ARG A 540 -12.93 -18.48 4.97
N LEU A 541 -12.57 -17.23 5.30
CA LEU A 541 -12.90 -16.59 6.56
C LEU A 541 -14.28 -15.94 6.44
N ASN A 542 -15.22 -16.36 7.30
CA ASN A 542 -16.63 -15.95 7.24
C ASN A 542 -16.83 -14.41 7.24
N ALA A 543 -15.99 -13.68 7.99
CA ALA A 543 -16.01 -12.21 7.99
C ALA A 543 -15.68 -11.59 6.62
N LEU A 544 -14.93 -12.31 5.79
CA LEU A 544 -14.36 -11.83 4.53
C LEU A 544 -15.07 -12.39 3.30
N THR A 545 -15.88 -13.45 3.42
CA THR A 545 -16.60 -14.11 2.30
C THR A 545 -17.39 -13.11 1.46
N SER A 546 -18.12 -12.18 2.10
CA SER A 546 -18.87 -11.13 1.39
C SER A 546 -17.95 -10.15 0.66
N ALA A 547 -16.84 -9.73 1.29
CA ALA A 547 -15.86 -8.84 0.68
C ALA A 547 -15.19 -9.51 -0.53
N GLU A 548 -14.76 -10.76 -0.38
CA GLU A 548 -14.17 -11.56 -1.47
C GLU A 548 -15.14 -11.68 -2.65
N ASN A 549 -16.41 -12.06 -2.41
CA ASN A 549 -17.41 -12.16 -3.46
C ASN A 549 -17.57 -10.84 -4.22
N THR A 550 -17.59 -9.69 -3.53
CA THR A 550 -17.61 -8.38 -4.18
C THR A 550 -16.35 -8.12 -5.00
N VAL A 551 -15.15 -8.44 -4.48
CA VAL A 551 -13.90 -8.32 -5.25
C VAL A 551 -13.92 -9.19 -6.51
N CYS A 552 -14.38 -10.44 -6.41
CA CYS A 552 -14.50 -11.38 -7.52
C CYS A 552 -15.49 -10.90 -8.57
N LEU A 553 -16.64 -10.35 -8.17
CA LEU A 553 -17.61 -9.73 -9.07
C LEU A 553 -17.02 -8.51 -9.79
N SER A 554 -16.39 -7.58 -9.07
CA SER A 554 -15.76 -6.39 -9.65
C SER A 554 -14.63 -6.77 -10.63
N ALA A 555 -13.79 -7.75 -10.28
CA ALA A 555 -12.73 -8.25 -11.16
C ALA A 555 -13.29 -8.92 -12.41
N ASN A 556 -14.34 -9.76 -12.28
CA ASN A 556 -15.01 -10.40 -13.41
C ASN A 556 -15.73 -9.37 -14.30
N GLN A 557 -16.34 -8.32 -13.73
CA GLN A 557 -16.99 -7.26 -14.49
C GLN A 557 -15.98 -6.41 -15.28
N ALA A 558 -14.81 -6.10 -14.70
CA ALA A 558 -13.73 -5.46 -15.45
C ALA A 558 -13.16 -6.39 -16.54
N SER A 559 -13.09 -7.70 -16.27
CA SER A 559 -12.55 -8.71 -17.19
C SER A 559 -13.56 -9.20 -18.24
N SER A 560 -14.85 -8.86 -18.12
CA SER A 560 -15.88 -9.14 -19.13
C SER A 560 -16.04 -8.03 -20.17
N ILE A 561 -15.42 -6.85 -19.94
CA ILE A 561 -15.37 -5.75 -20.91
C ILE A 561 -14.43 -6.13 -22.05
N GLN A 562 -15.04 -6.77 -23.06
CA GLN A 562 -14.35 -7.25 -24.24
C GLN A 562 -14.60 -6.34 -25.45
N ASN A 563 -13.58 -6.22 -26.28
CA ASN A 563 -13.68 -5.63 -27.61
C ASN A 563 -12.82 -6.48 -28.55
N TYR A 564 -13.36 -6.89 -29.71
CA TYR A 564 -12.76 -7.89 -30.61
C TYR A 564 -12.25 -9.17 -29.89
N GLY A 565 -13.00 -9.67 -28.90
CA GLY A 565 -12.62 -10.86 -28.12
C GLY A 565 -11.42 -10.68 -27.17
N VAL A 566 -10.93 -9.45 -26.98
CA VAL A 566 -9.82 -9.11 -26.09
C VAL A 566 -10.32 -8.29 -24.90
N THR A 567 -9.78 -8.59 -23.71
CA THR A 567 -10.14 -7.96 -22.43
C THR A 567 -8.94 -7.30 -21.73
N ALA A 568 -9.09 -6.94 -20.45
CA ALA A 568 -8.02 -6.59 -19.53
C ALA A 568 -7.20 -7.82 -19.10
N GLU A 569 -5.92 -7.62 -18.82
CA GLU A 569 -5.08 -8.66 -18.25
C GLU A 569 -5.12 -8.58 -16.72
N THR A 570 -5.94 -9.45 -16.13
CA THR A 570 -6.22 -9.45 -14.69
C THR A 570 -5.29 -10.40 -13.93
N LEU A 571 -4.50 -9.84 -13.01
CA LEU A 571 -3.68 -10.55 -12.03
C LEU A 571 -4.36 -10.51 -10.67
N THR A 572 -4.71 -11.66 -10.10
CA THR A 572 -5.20 -11.76 -8.72
C THR A 572 -4.09 -12.21 -7.77
N ILE A 573 -3.89 -11.52 -6.65
CA ILE A 573 -3.00 -11.95 -5.56
C ILE A 573 -3.79 -12.07 -4.26
N GLY A 574 -3.65 -13.19 -3.54
CA GLY A 574 -4.32 -13.43 -2.25
C GLY A 574 -4.11 -14.84 -1.73
N HIS A 575 -4.69 -15.15 -0.57
CA HIS A 575 -4.49 -16.44 0.12
C HIS A 575 -5.46 -17.54 -0.32
N HIS A 576 -6.60 -17.19 -0.91
CA HIS A 576 -7.58 -18.18 -1.37
C HIS A 576 -7.06 -18.96 -2.59
N PRO A 577 -6.93 -20.30 -2.55
CA PRO A 577 -6.31 -21.12 -3.59
C PRO A 577 -7.25 -21.41 -4.78
N PHE A 578 -7.93 -20.40 -5.31
CA PHE A 578 -8.86 -20.54 -6.44
C PHE A 578 -8.59 -19.48 -7.51
N LYS A 579 -8.35 -19.89 -8.76
CA LYS A 579 -8.20 -18.96 -9.89
C LYS A 579 -9.59 -18.55 -10.40
N LEU A 580 -9.82 -17.24 -10.59
CA LEU A 580 -11.07 -16.76 -11.19
C LEU A 580 -11.11 -17.12 -12.69
N PRO A 581 -12.26 -17.56 -13.24
CA PRO A 581 -12.35 -17.98 -14.65
C PRO A 581 -11.88 -16.93 -15.67
N LEU A 582 -12.09 -15.64 -15.36
CA LEU A 582 -11.70 -14.52 -16.22
C LEU A 582 -10.34 -13.89 -15.84
N SER A 583 -9.62 -14.40 -14.83
CA SER A 583 -8.29 -13.87 -14.51
C SER A 583 -7.20 -14.47 -15.40
N ALA A 584 -6.32 -13.63 -15.92
CA ALA A 584 -5.20 -14.05 -16.74
C ALA A 584 -4.21 -14.87 -15.89
N GLU A 585 -3.88 -14.39 -14.69
CA GLU A 585 -3.00 -15.11 -13.75
C GLU A 585 -3.51 -14.96 -12.30
N ALA A 586 -3.25 -16.00 -11.49
CA ALA A 586 -3.54 -16.00 -10.05
C ALA A 586 -2.32 -16.47 -9.25
N ILE A 587 -1.80 -15.60 -8.38
CA ILE A 587 -0.67 -15.91 -7.50
C ILE A 587 -1.19 -16.08 -6.08
N PHE A 588 -1.07 -17.31 -5.56
CA PHE A 588 -1.52 -17.67 -4.22
C PHE A 588 -0.42 -17.43 -3.19
N LEU A 589 -0.74 -16.71 -2.13
CA LEU A 589 0.15 -16.47 -1.01
C LEU A 589 0.01 -17.61 0.02
N PRO A 590 1.11 -18.21 0.50
CA PRO A 590 1.04 -19.31 1.46
C PRO A 590 0.53 -18.81 2.82
N THR A 591 -0.42 -19.54 3.42
CA THR A 591 -0.87 -19.29 4.78
C THR A 591 0.05 -20.01 5.78
N GLY A 592 0.95 -19.27 6.44
CA GLY A 592 1.72 -19.76 7.59
C GLY A 592 0.97 -19.72 8.92
N ARG A 593 -0.31 -19.33 8.91
CA ARG A 593 -1.19 -19.26 10.09
C ARG A 593 -1.90 -20.59 10.36
N LYS A 594 -2.24 -20.81 11.63
CA LYS A 594 -3.27 -21.78 12.04
C LYS A 594 -4.60 -21.49 11.31
N LEU A 595 -5.41 -22.54 11.16
CA LEU A 595 -6.77 -22.43 10.63
C LEU A 595 -7.68 -21.68 11.61
N PHE A 596 -8.71 -20.99 11.14
CA PHE A 596 -9.81 -20.52 12.00
C PHE A 596 -10.87 -21.61 12.21
N VAL A 597 -11.74 -21.45 13.20
CA VAL A 597 -12.86 -22.39 13.49
C VAL A 597 -13.64 -22.75 12.22
N CYS A 598 -13.99 -21.74 11.40
CA CYS A 598 -14.74 -21.97 10.16
C CYS A 598 -13.97 -22.74 9.08
N GLU A 599 -12.64 -22.62 9.04
CA GLU A 599 -11.81 -23.41 8.11
C GLU A 599 -11.63 -24.85 8.60
N ALA A 600 -11.48 -25.05 9.91
CA ALA A 600 -11.42 -26.38 10.51
C ALA A 600 -12.74 -27.15 10.29
N GLU A 601 -13.89 -26.51 10.51
CA GLU A 601 -15.22 -27.08 10.25
C GLU A 601 -15.41 -27.42 8.75
N LEU A 602 -14.97 -26.56 7.84
CA LEU A 602 -15.02 -26.83 6.39
C LEU A 602 -14.14 -28.02 6.00
N GLN A 603 -12.95 -28.16 6.58
CA GLN A 603 -12.07 -29.30 6.33
C GLN A 603 -12.70 -30.60 6.86
N GLU A 604 -13.23 -30.60 8.07
CA GLU A 604 -13.89 -31.77 8.66
C GLU A 604 -15.05 -32.26 7.78
N LYS A 605 -15.97 -31.35 7.39
CA LYS A 605 -17.09 -31.67 6.49
C LYS A 605 -16.61 -32.21 5.14
N SER A 606 -15.61 -31.57 4.52
CA SER A 606 -15.05 -32.07 3.25
C SER A 606 -14.46 -33.48 3.36
N SER A 607 -13.83 -33.80 4.50
CA SER A 607 -13.27 -35.12 4.77
C SER A 607 -14.35 -36.19 5.00
N PHE A 608 -15.52 -35.80 5.52
CA PHE A 608 -16.67 -36.67 5.69
C PHE A 608 -17.29 -37.01 4.33
N THR A 609 -17.62 -35.99 3.52
CA THR A 609 -18.18 -36.18 2.16
C THR A 609 -17.24 -36.98 1.26
N ALA A 610 -15.92 -36.77 1.35
CA ALA A 610 -14.95 -37.59 0.63
C ALA A 610 -15.01 -39.08 1.05
N LYS A 611 -15.08 -39.37 2.37
CA LYS A 611 -15.24 -40.75 2.86
C LYS A 611 -16.57 -41.38 2.45
N GLU A 612 -17.65 -40.60 2.44
CA GLU A 612 -19.00 -41.05 2.06
C GLU A 612 -19.05 -41.40 0.56
N SER A 613 -18.56 -40.51 -0.32
CA SER A 613 -18.41 -40.79 -1.76
C SER A 613 -17.50 -41.99 -2.07
N SER A 614 -16.48 -42.25 -1.23
CA SER A 614 -15.62 -43.44 -1.36
C SER A 614 -16.28 -44.75 -0.90
N ARG A 615 -17.38 -44.68 -0.14
CA ARG A 615 -18.20 -45.83 0.29
C ARG A 615 -19.37 -46.12 -0.64
N GLU A 616 -19.87 -45.11 -1.35
CA GLU A 616 -20.96 -45.26 -2.32
C GLU A 616 -20.50 -45.65 -3.72
N ALA A 617 -19.18 -45.69 -3.99
CA ALA A 617 -18.64 -46.27 -5.22
C ALA A 617 -18.86 -47.80 -5.22
N PRO A 618 -19.73 -48.36 -6.10
CA PRO A 618 -19.95 -49.81 -6.13
C PRO A 618 -18.69 -50.52 -6.62
N SER A 619 -18.29 -51.58 -5.92
CA SER A 619 -17.18 -52.44 -6.32
C SER A 619 -17.56 -53.25 -7.57
N VAL A 620 -17.39 -52.66 -8.75
CA VAL A 620 -17.39 -53.40 -10.01
C VAL A 620 -16.11 -54.22 -10.05
N GLY A 621 -16.25 -55.55 -10.06
CA GLY A 621 -15.13 -56.49 -10.13
C GLY A 621 -14.29 -56.25 -11.38
N GLY A 622 -12.98 -56.43 -11.26
CA GLY A 622 -12.04 -56.07 -12.31
C GLY A 622 -12.00 -57.03 -13.49
N GLU A 623 -11.53 -56.51 -14.62
CA GLU A 623 -10.80 -57.27 -15.64
C GLU A 623 -9.58 -56.44 -16.05
N GLU A 624 -8.41 -57.09 -16.06
CA GLU A 624 -7.17 -56.48 -16.55
C GLU A 624 -7.19 -56.46 -18.08
N VAL A 625 -7.07 -55.26 -18.69
CA VAL A 625 -6.58 -55.15 -20.07
C VAL A 625 -5.57 -54.00 -20.14
N ALA A 626 -4.32 -54.34 -20.40
CA ALA A 626 -3.27 -53.37 -20.71
C ALA A 626 -3.43 -52.85 -22.14
N SER A 627 -3.23 -51.54 -22.34
CA SER A 627 -3.02 -50.95 -23.66
C SER A 627 -2.23 -49.64 -23.54
N GLU A 628 -1.33 -49.42 -24.50
CA GLU A 628 -0.42 -48.28 -24.54
C GLU A 628 -1.09 -46.98 -25.05
N ALA A 629 -0.40 -45.85 -24.91
CA ALA A 629 -0.88 -44.52 -25.28
C ALA A 629 -1.00 -44.30 -26.81
N PRO A 630 -1.60 -43.17 -27.27
CA PRO A 630 -0.72 -42.03 -27.53
C PRO A 630 -1.32 -40.62 -27.32
N VAL A 631 -0.42 -39.64 -27.33
CA VAL A 631 -0.72 -38.20 -27.35
C VAL A 631 -1.06 -37.73 -28.77
N ARG A 632 -2.24 -37.13 -28.99
CA ARG A 632 -2.44 -35.95 -29.86
C ARG A 632 -3.81 -35.30 -29.64
N GLY A 633 -3.91 -34.01 -29.98
CA GLY A 633 -5.05 -33.17 -29.59
C GLY A 633 -6.21 -33.11 -30.59
N GLY A 634 -7.33 -32.56 -30.13
CA GLY A 634 -8.51 -32.22 -30.93
C GLY A 634 -9.33 -31.14 -30.21
N VAL A 635 -9.73 -30.11 -30.97
CA VAL A 635 -10.49 -28.95 -30.45
C VAL A 635 -11.98 -29.27 -30.45
N ALA A 636 -12.70 -28.89 -29.40
CA ALA A 636 -14.17 -28.87 -29.40
C ALA A 636 -14.68 -27.52 -28.87
N PHE A 637 -15.17 -26.67 -29.79
CA PHE A 637 -16.05 -25.54 -29.46
C PHE A 637 -17.41 -26.09 -29.00
N GLY A 638 -18.10 -25.43 -28.06
CA GLY A 638 -19.46 -25.85 -27.70
C GLY A 638 -20.26 -25.05 -26.64
N GLU A 639 -19.62 -24.30 -25.74
CA GLU A 639 -20.35 -23.75 -24.58
C GLU A 639 -20.88 -22.30 -24.75
N GLY A 640 -20.29 -21.51 -25.65
CA GLY A 640 -20.70 -20.10 -25.83
C GLY A 640 -22.10 -19.91 -26.44
N GLU A 641 -22.55 -20.85 -27.26
CA GLU A 641 -23.78 -20.71 -28.04
C GLU A 641 -25.04 -21.02 -27.21
N GLN A 642 -24.96 -21.99 -26.29
CA GLN A 642 -26.05 -22.29 -25.36
C GLN A 642 -26.32 -21.14 -24.37
N MET A 643 -25.29 -20.37 -23.99
CA MET A 643 -25.48 -19.22 -23.11
C MET A 643 -26.14 -18.04 -23.83
N ARG A 644 -25.88 -17.88 -25.13
CA ARG A 644 -26.51 -16.86 -25.99
C ARG A 644 -27.99 -17.15 -26.24
N LEU A 645 -28.34 -18.39 -26.59
CA LEU A 645 -29.73 -18.81 -26.79
C LEU A 645 -30.59 -18.59 -25.52
N ARG A 646 -30.05 -18.87 -24.33
CA ARG A 646 -30.71 -18.59 -23.04
C ARG A 646 -30.88 -17.10 -22.70
N MET A 647 -30.14 -16.19 -23.36
CA MET A 647 -30.36 -14.75 -23.24
C MET A 647 -31.38 -14.25 -24.27
N GLU A 648 -31.39 -14.80 -25.49
CA GLU A 648 -32.35 -14.46 -26.53
C GLU A 648 -33.78 -14.91 -26.15
N GLU A 649 -33.96 -16.08 -25.51
CA GLU A 649 -35.26 -16.53 -24.96
C GLU A 649 -35.81 -15.67 -23.80
N ARG A 650 -34.98 -14.88 -23.11
CA ARG A 650 -35.43 -14.00 -22.02
C ARG A 650 -35.90 -12.62 -22.48
N ALA A 651 -35.75 -12.29 -23.76
CA ALA A 651 -36.23 -11.04 -24.34
C ALA A 651 -37.72 -11.14 -24.76
N GLY A 652 -38.62 -11.03 -23.79
CA GLY A 652 -40.06 -10.88 -24.05
C GLY A 652 -40.39 -9.66 -24.93
N PRO A 653 -41.55 -9.65 -25.62
CA PRO A 653 -41.83 -8.67 -26.67
C PRO A 653 -41.96 -7.23 -26.17
N LYS A 654 -41.51 -6.28 -26.99
CA LYS A 654 -41.65 -4.84 -26.74
C LYS A 654 -43.12 -4.44 -26.58
N VAL A 655 -43.44 -3.83 -25.44
CA VAL A 655 -44.70 -3.11 -25.23
C VAL A 655 -44.43 -1.61 -25.44
N GLU A 656 -45.21 -0.98 -26.32
CA GLU A 656 -45.15 0.46 -26.57
C GLU A 656 -45.86 1.23 -25.44
N LEU A 657 -45.28 2.37 -25.03
CA LEU A 657 -45.78 3.22 -23.94
C LEU A 657 -46.37 4.52 -24.48
N PRO A 658 -47.62 4.86 -24.09
CA PRO A 658 -48.14 6.22 -24.20
C PRO A 658 -48.46 6.85 -22.82
N GLY A 659 -48.17 8.15 -22.69
CA GLY A 659 -48.98 9.09 -21.89
C GLY A 659 -48.82 9.11 -20.37
N ALA A 660 -48.32 10.22 -19.83
CA ALA A 660 -48.25 10.47 -18.39
C ALA A 660 -49.59 10.96 -17.78
N LYS A 661 -49.90 10.56 -16.53
CA LYS A 661 -50.26 11.47 -15.40
C LYS A 661 -50.68 10.75 -14.09
N LYS A 662 -50.27 11.36 -12.96
CA LYS A 662 -50.85 11.38 -11.59
C LYS A 662 -50.94 10.09 -10.75
N GLN A 663 -50.40 10.21 -9.53
CA GLN A 663 -50.72 9.48 -8.29
C GLN A 663 -52.22 9.60 -7.91
N PRO A 664 -52.83 8.64 -7.15
CA PRO A 664 -52.63 8.52 -5.69
C PRO A 664 -52.62 7.09 -5.08
N GLN A 665 -52.54 7.04 -3.74
CA GLN A 665 -52.34 5.89 -2.84
C GLN A 665 -53.46 4.83 -2.84
N SER A 666 -53.13 3.56 -2.55
CA SER A 666 -53.93 2.70 -1.65
C SER A 666 -53.17 1.44 -1.15
N ARG A 667 -53.71 0.76 -0.11
CA ARG A 667 -53.20 -0.48 0.52
C ARG A 667 -53.83 -1.73 -0.10
N ARG A 668 -53.08 -2.82 -0.36
CA ARG A 668 -53.16 -4.13 0.35
C ARG A 668 -52.33 -5.27 -0.28
N THR A 669 -51.78 -6.07 0.62
CA THR A 669 -51.44 -7.52 0.59
C THR A 669 -51.87 -8.39 -0.61
N SER A 670 -50.93 -9.18 -1.18
CA SER A 670 -51.00 -10.66 -1.24
C SER A 670 -49.68 -11.31 -1.72
N HIS A 671 -49.50 -12.58 -1.38
CA HIS A 671 -48.38 -13.48 -1.73
C HIS A 671 -47.92 -13.48 -3.20
N ASP A 672 -46.61 -13.67 -3.44
CA ASP A 672 -46.13 -14.86 -4.17
C ASP A 672 -44.64 -15.19 -3.89
N LYS A 673 -44.21 -16.38 -4.36
CA LYS A 673 -43.01 -17.18 -4.01
C LYS A 673 -41.62 -16.52 -4.11
N PRO A 674 -40.62 -16.98 -3.30
CA PRO A 674 -39.21 -16.63 -3.50
C PRO A 674 -38.54 -17.48 -4.59
N ASN A 675 -37.72 -16.84 -5.43
CA ASN A 675 -36.84 -17.52 -6.40
C ASN A 675 -35.50 -17.94 -5.77
N GLU A 676 -34.94 -19.04 -6.25
CA GLU A 676 -33.66 -19.61 -5.79
C GLU A 676 -32.45 -18.75 -6.21
N ALA A 677 -31.89 -17.99 -5.26
CA ALA A 677 -30.58 -17.33 -5.42
C ALA A 677 -29.90 -16.94 -4.09
N THR A 678 -29.95 -17.79 -3.05
CA THR A 678 -29.33 -17.48 -1.73
C THR A 678 -28.69 -18.69 -1.05
N ASN A 679 -27.53 -19.14 -1.55
CA ASN A 679 -26.78 -20.27 -0.96
C ASN A 679 -25.89 -19.91 0.26
N ALA A 680 -26.06 -18.73 0.86
CA ALA A 680 -25.42 -18.34 2.12
C ALA A 680 -26.32 -18.60 3.36
N ASN A 681 -27.65 -18.67 3.17
CA ASN A 681 -28.60 -18.87 4.27
C ASN A 681 -28.97 -20.36 4.45
N ALA A 682 -28.88 -21.18 3.41
CA ALA A 682 -29.16 -22.62 3.48
C ALA A 682 -28.22 -23.35 4.48
N THR A 683 -26.94 -22.99 4.49
CA THR A 683 -25.92 -23.52 5.42
C THR A 683 -26.17 -23.16 6.87
N ILE A 684 -26.92 -22.08 7.15
CA ILE A 684 -27.31 -21.68 8.50
C ILE A 684 -28.55 -22.47 8.95
N ALA A 685 -29.53 -22.68 8.06
CA ALA A 685 -30.75 -23.42 8.37
C ALA A 685 -30.52 -24.91 8.67
N SER A 686 -29.51 -25.54 8.07
CA SER A 686 -29.15 -26.94 8.36
C SER A 686 -28.38 -27.15 9.67
N LEU A 687 -28.00 -26.08 10.39
CA LEU A 687 -27.23 -26.16 11.65
C LEU A 687 -28.11 -26.11 12.92
N GLU A 688 -29.42 -25.91 12.81
CA GLU A 688 -30.31 -25.68 13.98
C GLU A 688 -31.16 -26.89 14.40
N THR A 689 -31.09 -28.02 13.70
CA THR A 689 -32.09 -29.12 13.84
C THR A 689 -31.62 -30.41 14.53
N LEU A 690 -30.37 -30.55 14.97
CA LEU A 690 -29.92 -31.78 15.64
C LEU A 690 -29.00 -31.56 16.86
N GLU A 691 -29.25 -32.42 17.85
CA GLU A 691 -28.47 -32.74 19.06
C GLU A 691 -28.62 -31.85 20.31
N GLY A 692 -29.42 -32.35 21.25
CA GLY A 692 -29.30 -32.04 22.68
C GLY A 692 -28.82 -33.28 23.45
N ARG A 693 -27.71 -33.15 24.19
CA ARG A 693 -27.31 -34.13 25.22
C ARG A 693 -26.39 -33.52 26.28
N GLU A 694 -26.89 -33.40 27.50
CA GLU A 694 -26.15 -32.80 28.63
C GLU A 694 -25.08 -33.73 29.22
N ARG A 695 -24.07 -33.15 29.88
CA ARG A 695 -23.14 -33.82 30.80
C ARG A 695 -22.91 -32.97 32.07
N PRO A 696 -22.58 -33.60 33.22
CA PRO A 696 -22.68 -32.95 34.53
C PRO A 696 -21.44 -32.12 34.93
N LYS A 697 -21.68 -31.15 35.83
CA LYS A 697 -20.67 -30.24 36.40
C LYS A 697 -19.86 -30.87 37.55
N ALA A 698 -18.62 -30.44 37.73
CA ALA A 698 -17.78 -30.70 38.91
C ALA A 698 -17.51 -29.39 39.69
N ALA A 699 -17.14 -29.50 40.98
CA ALA A 699 -17.28 -28.43 41.97
C ALA A 699 -15.96 -27.79 42.48
N ASP A 700 -16.10 -26.62 43.12
CA ASP A 700 -15.06 -25.70 43.59
C ASP A 700 -14.16 -26.17 44.76
N ALA A 701 -12.97 -25.56 44.86
CA ALA A 701 -12.25 -25.39 46.13
C ALA A 701 -11.41 -24.09 46.23
N ARG A 702 -11.84 -23.19 47.14
CA ARG A 702 -11.09 -22.33 48.12
C ARG A 702 -9.60 -22.00 47.84
N GLY A 703 -9.05 -20.81 48.12
CA GLY A 703 -9.53 -19.62 48.84
C GLY A 703 -8.39 -18.99 49.67
N GLY A 704 -8.10 -17.69 49.54
CA GLY A 704 -6.97 -17.01 50.21
C GLY A 704 -7.10 -15.47 50.28
N SER A 705 -6.56 -14.85 51.34
CA SER A 705 -6.86 -13.47 51.76
C SER A 705 -6.08 -12.36 51.00
N PRO A 706 -6.67 -11.18 50.67
CA PRO A 706 -6.11 -10.29 49.63
C PRO A 706 -5.86 -8.84 50.09
N ILE A 707 -5.02 -8.59 51.12
CA ILE A 707 -4.81 -7.22 51.65
C ILE A 707 -3.37 -6.68 51.48
N ASP A 708 -2.32 -7.48 51.70
CA ASP A 708 -0.93 -6.96 51.60
C ASP A 708 -0.27 -7.01 50.20
N ALA A 709 -0.86 -7.76 49.25
CA ALA A 709 -0.35 -7.84 47.87
C ALA A 709 -0.55 -6.53 47.08
N ALA A 710 -1.69 -5.86 47.30
CA ALA A 710 -2.17 -4.74 46.48
C ALA A 710 -1.21 -3.54 46.42
N ARG A 711 -0.35 -3.36 47.42
CA ARG A 711 0.59 -2.22 47.49
C ARG A 711 1.92 -2.47 46.79
N ARG A 712 2.28 -3.73 46.49
CA ARG A 712 3.48 -4.08 45.69
C ARG A 712 3.13 -4.32 44.22
N ASP A 713 1.93 -4.82 43.93
CA ASP A 713 1.50 -5.09 42.55
C ASP A 713 1.45 -3.84 41.65
N SER A 714 1.23 -2.63 42.19
CA SER A 714 1.15 -1.39 41.38
C SER A 714 2.42 -1.10 40.57
N MET A 715 3.61 -1.41 41.10
CA MET A 715 4.88 -1.15 40.41
C MET A 715 5.26 -2.31 39.47
N TYR A 716 4.83 -3.54 39.77
CA TYR A 716 5.06 -4.73 38.95
C TYR A 716 3.97 -4.98 37.89
N ALA A 717 2.81 -4.33 37.97
CA ALA A 717 1.78 -4.39 36.93
C ALA A 717 2.28 -3.79 35.60
N GLY A 718 3.06 -2.70 35.67
CA GLY A 718 3.79 -2.16 34.53
C GLY A 718 4.81 -3.16 33.97
N ALA A 719 5.57 -3.84 34.83
CA ALA A 719 6.52 -4.88 34.41
C ALA A 719 5.85 -6.12 33.80
N ARG A 720 4.66 -6.52 34.26
CA ARG A 720 3.86 -7.60 33.65
C ARG A 720 3.21 -7.18 32.32
N MET A 721 2.84 -5.92 32.15
CA MET A 721 2.46 -5.34 30.83
C MET A 721 3.63 -5.31 29.83
N LEU A 722 4.86 -5.33 30.35
CA LEU A 722 6.09 -5.43 29.57
C LEU A 722 6.49 -6.88 29.27
N GLY A 723 5.74 -7.89 29.73
CA GLY A 723 5.92 -9.27 29.28
C GLY A 723 5.66 -9.44 27.77
N ARG A 724 6.29 -10.44 27.15
CA ARG A 724 5.99 -10.83 25.77
C ARG A 724 4.54 -11.27 25.64
N ILE A 725 3.91 -11.02 24.48
CA ILE A 725 2.57 -11.59 24.20
C ILE A 725 2.80 -13.03 23.76
N GLU A 726 2.74 -13.97 24.70
CA GLU A 726 2.90 -15.39 24.37
C GLU A 726 1.71 -15.88 23.52
N PRO A 727 1.98 -16.74 22.52
CA PRO A 727 0.94 -17.36 21.68
C PRO A 727 0.14 -18.40 22.49
N LEU A 728 -1.02 -18.78 21.96
CA LEU A 728 -1.84 -19.85 22.53
C LEU A 728 -1.47 -21.19 21.87
N ASP A 729 -1.15 -22.20 22.68
CA ASP A 729 -0.79 -23.54 22.19
C ASP A 729 -2.05 -24.33 21.82
N GLU A 730 -2.56 -24.08 20.62
CA GLU A 730 -3.86 -24.55 20.14
C GLU A 730 -3.81 -25.11 18.71
N PRO A 731 -4.64 -26.13 18.40
CA PRO A 731 -4.66 -26.76 17.08
C PRO A 731 -5.23 -25.85 15.97
N PHE A 732 -6.11 -24.92 16.33
CA PHE A 732 -6.68 -23.91 15.44
C PHE A 732 -7.04 -22.66 16.26
N ILE A 733 -7.19 -21.52 15.57
CA ILE A 733 -7.53 -20.23 16.17
C ILE A 733 -8.97 -20.28 16.66
N GLY A 734 -9.19 -20.03 17.94
CA GLY A 734 -10.47 -20.15 18.64
C GLY A 734 -10.75 -21.53 19.24
N ALA A 735 -9.77 -22.43 19.36
CA ALA A 735 -10.01 -23.74 19.99
C ALA A 735 -10.32 -23.61 21.49
N TRP A 736 -9.74 -22.63 22.19
CA TRP A 736 -10.11 -22.26 23.57
C TRP A 736 -11.60 -21.92 23.72
N MET A 737 -12.27 -21.43 22.68
CA MET A 737 -13.70 -21.14 22.73
C MET A 737 -14.57 -22.39 22.90
N LEU A 738 -14.04 -23.59 22.61
CA LEU A 738 -14.75 -24.86 22.79
C LEU A 738 -14.58 -25.44 24.20
N SER A 739 -13.59 -24.98 24.97
CA SER A 739 -13.31 -25.44 26.34
C SER A 739 -13.66 -24.42 27.41
N ASP A 740 -14.00 -23.18 27.01
CA ASP A 740 -14.33 -22.09 27.91
C ASP A 740 -15.83 -22.01 28.23
N PRO A 741 -16.24 -22.11 29.52
CA PRO A 741 -17.64 -22.08 29.93
C PRO A 741 -18.44 -20.84 29.52
N ARG A 742 -17.79 -19.75 29.09
CA ARG A 742 -18.46 -18.55 28.55
C ARG A 742 -19.18 -18.82 27.21
N PHE A 743 -18.88 -19.93 26.54
CA PHE A 743 -19.41 -20.29 25.23
C PHE A 743 -20.16 -21.63 25.22
N ASP A 744 -20.32 -22.28 26.38
CA ASP A 744 -21.12 -23.51 26.53
C ASP A 744 -22.51 -23.32 25.91
N GLY A 745 -22.90 -24.25 25.03
CA GLY A 745 -24.19 -24.23 24.34
C GLY A 745 -24.32 -23.25 23.17
N LEU A 746 -23.26 -22.53 22.77
CA LEU A 746 -23.25 -21.76 21.53
C LEU A 746 -23.02 -22.66 20.31
N THR A 747 -23.72 -22.38 19.20
CA THR A 747 -23.51 -23.11 17.95
C THR A 747 -22.22 -22.70 17.25
N VAL A 748 -21.66 -23.55 16.38
CA VAL A 748 -20.42 -23.23 15.63
C VAL A 748 -20.57 -21.96 14.78
N GLY A 749 -21.78 -21.69 14.26
CA GLY A 749 -22.10 -20.44 13.58
C GLY A 749 -22.05 -19.21 14.50
N GLN A 750 -22.44 -19.34 15.78
CA GLN A 750 -22.32 -18.29 16.78
C GLN A 750 -20.85 -18.08 17.22
N LEU A 751 -20.08 -19.16 17.38
CA LEU A 751 -18.63 -19.09 17.65
C LEU A 751 -17.89 -18.37 16.51
N THR A 752 -18.15 -18.76 15.27
CA THR A 752 -17.57 -18.12 14.08
C THR A 752 -17.92 -16.63 14.01
N ARG A 753 -19.15 -16.23 14.38
CA ARG A 753 -19.53 -14.82 14.47
C ARG A 753 -18.73 -14.03 15.52
N ARG A 754 -18.27 -14.66 16.61
CA ARG A 754 -17.38 -13.98 17.58
C ARG A 754 -16.04 -13.62 16.96
N GLN A 755 -15.45 -14.54 16.19
CA GLN A 755 -14.18 -14.31 15.48
C GLN A 755 -14.23 -13.23 14.37
N THR A 756 -15.39 -12.61 14.09
CA THR A 756 -15.53 -11.62 13.01
C THR A 756 -14.52 -10.46 13.14
N LEU A 757 -14.34 -9.93 14.34
CA LEU A 757 -13.39 -8.84 14.60
C LEU A 757 -11.94 -9.29 14.38
N LEU A 758 -11.57 -10.46 14.89
CA LEU A 758 -10.23 -11.04 14.70
C LEU A 758 -9.92 -11.31 13.22
N GLN A 759 -10.85 -11.91 12.47
CA GLN A 759 -10.70 -12.15 11.03
C GLN A 759 -10.59 -10.84 10.23
N THR A 760 -11.32 -9.80 10.64
CA THR A 760 -11.25 -8.46 10.02
C THR A 760 -9.90 -7.80 10.28
N LEU A 761 -9.41 -7.83 11.53
CA LEU A 761 -8.10 -7.29 11.90
C LEU A 761 -6.95 -8.08 11.27
N TYR A 762 -7.08 -9.40 11.11
CA TYR A 762 -6.12 -10.20 10.35
C TYR A 762 -6.04 -9.76 8.88
N GLU A 763 -7.17 -9.50 8.24
CA GLU A 763 -7.23 -9.00 6.87
C GLU A 763 -6.59 -7.61 6.74
N THR A 764 -6.98 -6.65 7.58
CA THR A 764 -6.50 -5.26 7.51
C THR A 764 -5.06 -5.08 7.97
N ARG A 765 -4.54 -5.95 8.84
CA ARG A 765 -3.16 -5.86 9.36
C ARG A 765 -2.16 -6.79 8.71
N VAL A 766 -2.53 -8.03 8.43
CA VAL A 766 -1.57 -9.09 8.04
C VAL A 766 -1.75 -9.49 6.57
N ALA A 767 -2.95 -9.89 6.15
CA ALA A 767 -3.16 -10.41 4.80
C ALA A 767 -2.97 -9.32 3.73
N SER A 768 -3.56 -8.14 3.93
CA SER A 768 -3.39 -6.99 3.03
C SER A 768 -1.95 -6.47 2.98
N LEU A 769 -1.18 -6.55 4.07
CA LEU A 769 0.25 -6.20 4.08
C LEU A 769 1.07 -7.17 3.21
N GLN A 770 0.76 -8.47 3.26
CA GLN A 770 1.41 -9.46 2.40
C GLN A 770 1.07 -9.25 0.92
N ARG A 771 -0.17 -8.82 0.60
CA ARG A 771 -0.53 -8.40 -0.76
C ARG A 771 0.20 -7.13 -1.20
N LEU A 772 0.29 -6.10 -0.34
CA LEU A 772 1.04 -4.87 -0.59
C LEU A 772 2.49 -5.17 -1.02
N VAL A 773 3.21 -5.97 -0.24
CA VAL A 773 4.61 -6.34 -0.54
C VAL A 773 4.71 -7.23 -1.80
N SER A 774 3.75 -8.13 -2.01
CA SER A 774 3.69 -8.95 -3.23
C SER A 774 3.53 -8.10 -4.49
N PHE A 775 2.64 -7.09 -4.46
CA PHE A 775 2.49 -6.14 -5.56
C PHE A 775 3.72 -5.24 -5.72
N MET A 776 4.37 -4.81 -4.64
CA MET A 776 5.64 -4.08 -4.73
C MET A 776 6.71 -4.89 -5.48
N VAL A 777 6.84 -6.19 -5.24
CA VAL A 777 7.77 -7.07 -5.99
C VAL A 777 7.42 -7.15 -7.48
N VAL A 778 6.13 -7.31 -7.83
CA VAL A 778 5.67 -7.34 -9.23
C VAL A 778 5.95 -6.01 -9.94
N LEU A 779 5.58 -4.89 -9.31
CA LEU A 779 5.68 -3.56 -9.89
C LEU A 779 7.13 -3.05 -9.96
N HIS A 780 7.97 -3.41 -8.97
CA HIS A 780 9.42 -3.18 -9.03
C HIS A 780 10.05 -3.94 -10.19
N ALA A 781 9.81 -5.25 -10.30
CA ALA A 781 10.34 -6.05 -11.41
C ALA A 781 9.85 -5.55 -12.78
N MET A 782 8.62 -5.01 -12.84
CA MET A 782 8.08 -4.36 -14.03
C MET A 782 8.84 -3.06 -14.37
N GLY A 783 8.97 -2.13 -13.42
CA GLY A 783 9.65 -0.84 -13.62
C GLY A 783 11.14 -0.99 -13.92
N LYS A 784 11.83 -1.82 -13.13
CA LYS A 784 13.27 -2.10 -13.30
C LYS A 784 13.58 -2.73 -14.65
N ARG A 785 12.72 -3.63 -15.16
CA ARG A 785 12.90 -4.19 -16.51
C ARG A 785 12.74 -3.16 -17.64
N VAL A 786 11.95 -2.11 -17.44
CA VAL A 786 11.84 -0.99 -18.40
C VAL A 786 13.07 -0.08 -18.32
N GLU A 787 13.57 0.19 -17.11
CA GLU A 787 14.82 0.94 -16.89
C GLU A 787 16.02 0.23 -17.55
N ASP A 788 16.19 -1.07 -17.29
CA ASP A 788 17.29 -1.87 -17.83
C ASP A 788 17.23 -1.98 -19.35
N PHE A 789 16.01 -2.05 -19.94
CA PHE A 789 15.84 -2.02 -21.39
C PHE A 789 16.41 -0.73 -21.97
N TRP A 790 16.05 0.44 -21.42
CA TRP A 790 16.55 1.71 -21.94
C TRP A 790 18.05 1.85 -21.74
N ARG A 791 18.59 1.41 -20.60
CA ARG A 791 20.03 1.38 -20.33
C ARG A 791 20.81 0.58 -21.39
N VAL A 792 20.31 -0.60 -21.79
CA VAL A 792 20.94 -1.46 -22.80
C VAL A 792 20.69 -0.95 -24.22
N ALA A 793 19.43 -0.70 -24.60
CA ALA A 793 19.05 -0.38 -25.98
C ALA A 793 19.58 0.98 -26.48
N SER A 794 19.91 1.89 -25.56
CA SER A 794 20.49 3.20 -25.88
C SER A 794 22.00 3.31 -25.65
N LEU A 795 22.68 2.21 -25.29
CA LEU A 795 24.08 2.21 -24.85
C LEU A 795 24.33 3.22 -23.69
N GLY A 796 23.35 3.35 -22.80
CA GLY A 796 23.37 4.27 -21.65
C GLY A 796 22.89 5.71 -21.92
N ILE A 797 22.73 6.13 -23.18
CA ILE A 797 22.36 7.53 -23.53
C ILE A 797 20.99 7.93 -22.96
N PHE A 798 20.04 7.00 -22.96
CA PHE A 798 18.68 7.17 -22.44
C PHE A 798 18.49 6.41 -21.11
N ALA A 799 19.55 6.22 -20.33
CA ALA A 799 19.42 5.64 -19.00
C ALA A 799 18.76 6.63 -18.02
N TYR A 800 17.88 6.11 -17.16
CA TYR A 800 17.32 6.81 -16.01
C TYR A 800 17.33 5.91 -14.77
N ASP A 801 17.02 6.47 -13.60
CA ASP A 801 16.90 5.77 -12.32
C ASP A 801 15.40 5.58 -11.99
N CYS A 802 14.84 4.36 -11.94
CA CYS A 802 13.42 4.18 -11.57
C CYS A 802 13.10 4.53 -10.11
N TRP A 803 14.11 4.77 -9.27
CA TRP A 803 13.98 5.12 -7.86
C TRP A 803 13.81 6.63 -7.59
N ARG A 804 13.77 7.46 -8.64
CA ARG A 804 13.69 8.94 -8.60
C ARG A 804 12.54 9.49 -9.46
N SER A 805 12.15 10.74 -9.21
CA SER A 805 11.21 11.49 -10.06
C SER A 805 11.82 12.79 -10.62
N GLN A 806 11.17 13.37 -11.65
CA GLN A 806 11.56 14.67 -12.22
C GLN A 806 11.61 15.79 -11.19
N SER A 807 10.75 15.73 -10.17
CA SER A 807 10.70 16.74 -9.12
C SER A 807 12.07 16.90 -8.43
N ARG A 808 12.83 15.80 -8.30
CA ARG A 808 13.94 15.61 -7.35
C ARG A 808 13.59 16.09 -5.93
N MET A 809 12.30 16.32 -5.68
CA MET A 809 11.80 16.75 -4.41
C MET A 809 11.82 15.50 -3.55
N ARG A 810 12.80 15.47 -2.65
CA ARG A 810 12.44 15.20 -1.27
C ARG A 810 11.27 16.15 -0.94
N ILE A 811 10.01 15.72 -1.13
CA ILE A 811 8.82 16.44 -0.65
C ILE A 811 8.77 16.25 0.87
N ALA A 812 9.88 16.61 1.52
CA ALA A 812 10.17 16.41 2.92
C ALA A 812 9.85 14.99 3.45
N THR A 813 9.91 13.96 2.59
CA THR A 813 9.51 12.56 2.88
C THR A 813 10.67 11.64 3.29
N THR A 814 11.93 12.06 3.08
CA THR A 814 13.13 11.51 3.74
C THR A 814 14.03 12.63 4.27
#